data_AF-A0A7S0A3A6-F1
#
_entry.id   AF-A0A7S0A3A6-F1
#
_cell.length_a   1.000
_cell.length_b   1.000
_cell.length_c   1.000
_cell.angle_alpha   90.00
_cell.angle_beta   90.00
_cell.angle_gamma   90.00
#
_symmetry.space_group_name_H-M   'P 1'
#
loop_
_entity.id
_entity.type
_entity.pdbx_description
1 polymer ?
#
loop_
_entity_poly.entity_id
_entity_poly.type
_entity_poly.pdbx_seq_one_letter_code
_entity_poly.pdbx_strand_id
1 'polypeptide(L)'
;IHWLAEPVPLKGQSEAERNRFVEQEWLPFMADVQRELDTARSRHARGFAPHEVMPSHPVVAALVSRCLALTQRWHGRSNASAVYEAFMEAAELDGMSPYVFQDIPQQRSSDNYIRVLDGQARRRLYSAPGSSSSTSAPAIWVGRLPQTAGESAIDNLVLPNIMRRRRALALFVGHRILQLLLRTLQWKQHRLLSRFGLSPSDKSGIRERLSLVAKGGEFQHSLAFCCLLELGHVVESYGQLSKEARSCAEKFLDIEFNVRWGQDGEHIEEDLEAFVEHCHQHPGRAYRQSGVQHKLMLFEAMASPSLRIVWRSDLERFTQHKYFVVTWTRQMPLVALRPGADGRDHESRFITLRPADSEECSRFRKNVFAYGESHGLGQSGGGCAELTTWAPGTLMYELGTLLCVDEEGKVPNHWVTDIEKIIQDCLVLCPDGGLQDALPGEVLHDVGQNPVVASSIGLTQHTQVMRASVQDFPLMDEQNCPQWFDRLHAWLDTVQVGTSEDAFFISARTPVPDGRPLLEFLTNLRLHFLRVFGQTIDFNVTCHPTVGGEYVINLAPVACIQRMRVPKGEGCMGLDFDFHNPEIGERVTEKRLPVASVDCSHGKGNILAASEEYWHMALDGRPMLARLYDFNRRPGSRSVAEAYLRGAAQNRANA
;
A
#
# COMPACT_ATOMS: atom_id res chain seq x y z
N ILE A 1 -27.59 -28.81 -15.39
CA ILE A 1 -26.27 -28.46 -14.83
C ILE A 1 -26.26 -29.06 -13.44
N HIS A 2 -25.50 -30.14 -13.23
CA HIS A 2 -25.33 -30.73 -11.92
C HIS A 2 -24.66 -29.70 -11.02
N TRP A 3 -25.35 -29.31 -9.94
CA TRP A 3 -24.74 -28.64 -8.80
C TRP A 3 -23.72 -29.63 -8.22
N LEU A 4 -22.49 -29.61 -8.72
CA LEU A 4 -21.38 -30.23 -8.03
C LEU A 4 -21.27 -29.44 -6.73
N ALA A 5 -21.61 -30.08 -5.61
CA ALA A 5 -21.37 -29.52 -4.29
C ALA A 5 -19.94 -28.97 -4.27
N GLU A 6 -19.77 -27.73 -3.82
CA GLU A 6 -18.44 -27.17 -3.67
C GLU A 6 -17.59 -28.16 -2.87
N PRO A 7 -16.39 -28.51 -3.34
CA PRO A 7 -15.57 -29.50 -2.68
C PRO A 7 -15.33 -29.05 -1.23
N VAL A 8 -15.63 -29.95 -0.29
CA VAL A 8 -15.42 -29.70 1.14
C VAL A 8 -13.96 -29.26 1.36
N PRO A 9 -13.71 -28.13 2.06
CA PRO A 9 -12.36 -27.63 2.30
C PRO A 9 -11.43 -28.71 2.87
N LEU A 10 -10.17 -28.78 2.41
CA LEU A 10 -9.23 -29.82 2.86
C LEU A 10 -8.99 -29.79 4.37
N LYS A 11 -9.09 -28.62 5.02
CA LYS A 11 -8.91 -28.50 6.47
C LYS A 11 -9.91 -29.34 7.28
N GLY A 12 -11.09 -29.60 6.71
CA GLY A 12 -12.13 -30.46 7.30
C GLY A 12 -12.06 -31.93 6.88
N GLN A 13 -11.07 -32.34 6.08
CA GLN A 13 -10.90 -33.71 5.60
C GLN A 13 -9.98 -34.54 6.53
N SER A 14 -9.68 -35.79 6.14
CA SER A 14 -8.89 -36.70 6.97
C SER A 14 -7.46 -36.18 7.19
N GLU A 15 -6.85 -36.54 8.32
CA GLU A 15 -5.47 -36.16 8.63
C GLU A 15 -4.48 -36.60 7.53
N ALA A 16 -4.71 -37.77 6.92
CA ALA A 16 -3.89 -38.28 5.83
C ALA A 16 -3.96 -37.39 4.57
N GLU A 17 -5.14 -36.84 4.24
CA GLU A 17 -5.31 -35.92 3.11
C GLU A 17 -4.67 -34.56 3.40
N ARG A 18 -4.85 -34.06 4.64
CA ARG A 18 -4.23 -32.81 5.10
C ARG A 18 -2.71 -32.88 5.05
N ASN A 19 -2.11 -33.93 5.63
CA ASN A 19 -0.66 -34.12 5.64
C ASN A 19 -0.12 -34.26 4.21
N ARG A 20 -0.81 -35.02 3.34
CA ARG A 20 -0.44 -35.14 1.93
C ARG A 20 -0.41 -33.78 1.22
N PHE A 21 -1.46 -32.96 1.40
CA PHE A 21 -1.50 -31.63 0.82
C PHE A 21 -0.36 -30.75 1.32
N VAL A 22 -0.11 -30.73 2.64
CA VAL A 22 0.96 -29.93 3.23
C VAL A 22 2.32 -30.34 2.67
N GLU A 23 2.62 -31.64 2.65
CA GLU A 23 3.90 -32.16 2.19
C GLU A 23 4.13 -32.02 0.68
N GLN A 24 3.11 -32.28 -0.13
CA GLN A 24 3.26 -32.37 -1.59
C GLN A 24 2.98 -31.05 -2.31
N GLU A 25 2.25 -30.12 -1.69
CA GLU A 25 1.80 -28.89 -2.35
C GLU A 25 2.21 -27.62 -1.61
N TRP A 26 1.89 -27.51 -0.31
CA TRP A 26 2.12 -26.29 0.46
C TRP A 26 3.60 -26.06 0.78
N LEU A 27 4.30 -27.04 1.36
CA LEU A 27 5.72 -26.88 1.70
C LEU A 27 6.61 -26.64 0.46
N PRO A 28 6.40 -27.33 -0.68
CA PRO A 28 7.09 -26.98 -1.93
C PRO A 28 6.80 -25.55 -2.39
N PHE A 29 5.55 -25.09 -2.26
CA PHE A 29 5.18 -23.71 -2.56
C PHE A 29 5.90 -22.71 -1.64
N MET A 30 5.93 -22.95 -0.33
CA MET A 30 6.65 -22.08 0.61
C MET A 30 8.16 -22.07 0.37
N ALA A 31 8.74 -23.17 -0.11
CA ALA A 31 10.13 -23.20 -0.54
C ALA A 31 10.39 -22.33 -1.78
N ASP A 32 9.43 -22.21 -2.69
CA ASP A 32 9.51 -21.25 -3.81
C ASP A 32 9.44 -19.79 -3.30
N VAL A 33 8.51 -19.49 -2.38
CA VAL A 33 8.39 -18.16 -1.76
C VAL A 33 9.68 -17.78 -1.03
N GLN A 34 10.23 -18.68 -0.21
CA GLN A 34 11.46 -18.44 0.54
C GLN A 34 12.66 -18.22 -0.39
N ARG A 35 12.74 -18.95 -1.50
CA ARG A 35 13.80 -18.77 -2.51
C ARG A 35 13.82 -17.37 -3.12
N GLU A 36 12.64 -16.82 -3.42
CA GLU A 36 12.53 -15.46 -3.95
C GLU A 36 12.91 -14.41 -2.89
N LEU A 37 12.52 -14.61 -1.63
CA LEU A 37 12.93 -13.76 -0.52
C LEU A 37 14.45 -13.81 -0.28
N ASP A 38 15.05 -15.00 -0.26
CA ASP A 38 16.50 -15.17 -0.13
C ASP A 38 17.26 -14.56 -1.31
N THR A 39 16.67 -14.59 -2.50
CA THR A 39 17.20 -13.89 -3.67
C THR A 39 17.19 -12.38 -3.46
N ALA A 40 16.11 -11.80 -2.93
CA ALA A 40 16.04 -10.37 -2.61
C ALA A 40 17.07 -9.98 -1.54
N ARG A 41 17.18 -10.76 -0.44
CA ARG A 41 18.21 -10.59 0.61
C ARG A 41 19.63 -10.63 0.03
N SER A 42 19.90 -11.61 -0.84
CA SER A 42 21.19 -11.75 -1.51
C SER A 42 21.51 -10.56 -2.41
N ARG A 43 20.55 -10.11 -3.23
CA ARG A 43 20.72 -8.95 -4.12
C ARG A 43 20.97 -7.67 -3.33
N HIS A 44 20.21 -7.43 -2.27
CA HIS A 44 20.40 -6.30 -1.37
C HIS A 44 21.81 -6.31 -0.75
N ALA A 45 22.20 -7.42 -0.11
CA ALA A 45 23.50 -7.57 0.54
C ALA A 45 24.68 -7.41 -0.44
N ARG A 46 24.46 -7.71 -1.72
CA ARG A 46 25.46 -7.58 -2.78
C ARG A 46 25.47 -6.21 -3.46
N GLY A 47 24.59 -5.28 -3.07
CA GLY A 47 24.55 -3.92 -3.61
C GLY A 47 23.94 -3.82 -5.02
N PHE A 48 22.93 -4.64 -5.34
CA PHE A 48 22.16 -4.49 -6.57
C PHE A 48 21.45 -3.13 -6.64
N ALA A 49 21.06 -2.71 -7.85
CA ALA A 49 20.26 -1.50 -7.96
C ALA A 49 18.90 -1.72 -7.27
N PRO A 50 18.32 -0.68 -6.63
CA PRO A 50 17.06 -0.80 -5.88
C PRO A 50 15.91 -1.49 -6.62
N HIS A 51 15.68 -1.16 -7.89
CA HIS A 51 14.63 -1.76 -8.73
C HIS A 51 14.91 -3.21 -9.16
N GLU A 52 16.12 -3.73 -8.92
CA GLU A 52 16.51 -5.11 -9.23
C GLU A 52 16.42 -6.04 -8.00
N VAL A 53 16.28 -5.48 -6.79
CA VAL A 53 16.24 -6.26 -5.53
C VAL A 53 14.98 -7.12 -5.45
N MET A 54 13.82 -6.49 -5.65
CA MET A 54 12.52 -7.18 -5.58
C MET A 54 12.33 -8.22 -6.70
N PRO A 55 11.53 -9.27 -6.46
CA PRO A 55 11.04 -10.13 -7.54
C PRO A 55 10.28 -9.32 -8.60
N SER A 56 10.30 -9.79 -9.84
CA SER A 56 9.56 -9.14 -10.94
C SER A 56 8.04 -9.28 -10.75
N HIS A 57 7.24 -8.34 -11.27
CA HIS A 57 5.78 -8.43 -11.19
C HIS A 57 5.19 -9.77 -11.66
N PRO A 58 5.63 -10.37 -12.78
CA PRO A 58 5.15 -11.69 -13.19
C PRO A 58 5.41 -12.79 -12.16
N VAL A 59 6.57 -12.74 -11.47
CA VAL A 59 6.90 -13.70 -10.40
C VAL A 59 5.98 -13.49 -9.20
N VAL A 60 5.81 -12.24 -8.76
CA VAL A 60 4.90 -11.91 -7.65
C VAL A 60 3.47 -12.36 -7.98
N ALA A 61 2.97 -12.03 -9.18
CA ALA A 61 1.64 -12.44 -9.61
C ALA A 61 1.47 -13.97 -9.61
N ALA A 62 2.45 -14.72 -10.13
CA ALA A 62 2.40 -16.18 -10.13
C ALA A 62 2.39 -16.78 -8.71
N LEU A 63 3.19 -16.24 -7.78
CA LEU A 63 3.18 -16.66 -6.38
C LEU A 63 1.83 -16.38 -5.71
N VAL A 64 1.26 -15.19 -5.94
CA VAL A 64 -0.05 -14.81 -5.38
C VAL A 64 -1.16 -15.69 -5.95
N SER A 65 -1.24 -15.88 -7.27
CA SER A 65 -2.27 -16.75 -7.88
C SER A 65 -2.19 -18.18 -7.35
N ARG A 66 -0.97 -18.72 -7.17
CA ARG A 66 -0.77 -20.06 -6.59
C ARG A 66 -1.16 -20.10 -5.11
N CYS A 67 -0.82 -19.05 -4.34
CA CYS A 67 -1.21 -18.94 -2.93
C CYS A 67 -2.73 -18.95 -2.78
N LEU A 68 -3.44 -18.05 -3.50
CA LEU A 68 -4.89 -17.95 -3.49
C LEU A 68 -5.55 -19.28 -3.86
N ALA A 69 -5.04 -19.98 -4.88
CA ALA A 69 -5.58 -21.28 -5.27
C ALA A 69 -5.36 -22.39 -4.21
N LEU A 70 -4.18 -22.43 -3.59
CA LEU A 70 -3.86 -23.41 -2.54
C LEU A 70 -4.69 -23.15 -1.27
N THR A 71 -4.79 -21.89 -0.87
CA THR A 71 -5.57 -21.50 0.31
C THR A 71 -7.07 -21.67 0.07
N GLN A 72 -7.58 -21.38 -1.13
CA GLN A 72 -8.97 -21.71 -1.52
C GLN A 72 -9.29 -23.19 -1.32
N ARG A 73 -8.37 -24.09 -1.70
CA ARG A 73 -8.56 -25.54 -1.52
C ARG A 73 -8.49 -25.96 -0.06
N TRP A 74 -7.58 -25.35 0.71
CA TRP A 74 -7.42 -25.67 2.13
C TRP A 74 -8.58 -25.15 2.97
N HIS A 75 -8.86 -23.86 2.86
CA HIS A 75 -9.78 -23.10 3.70
C HIS A 75 -11.21 -23.06 3.16
N GLY A 76 -11.41 -23.22 1.85
CA GLY A 76 -12.68 -22.86 1.19
C GLY A 76 -12.76 -21.37 0.84
N ARG A 77 -11.73 -20.59 1.18
CA ARG A 77 -11.60 -19.16 0.89
C ARG A 77 -10.14 -18.83 0.57
N SER A 78 -9.94 -18.00 -0.43
CA SER A 78 -8.61 -17.57 -0.87
C SER A 78 -8.02 -16.55 0.11
N ASN A 79 -6.77 -16.75 0.50
CA ASN A 79 -5.96 -15.72 1.15
C ASN A 79 -4.52 -15.75 0.62
N ALA A 80 -3.81 -14.63 0.78
CA ALA A 80 -2.46 -14.36 0.31
C ALA A 80 -1.51 -13.96 1.45
N SER A 81 -1.88 -14.21 2.71
CA SER A 81 -1.15 -13.72 3.90
C SER A 81 0.34 -14.13 3.89
N ALA A 82 0.63 -15.40 3.59
CA ALA A 82 2.00 -15.92 3.55
C ALA A 82 2.88 -15.27 2.46
N VAL A 83 2.30 -14.99 1.28
CA VAL A 83 3.02 -14.28 0.20
C VAL A 83 3.16 -12.79 0.52
N TYR A 84 2.12 -12.18 1.10
CA TYR A 84 2.14 -10.79 1.51
C TYR A 84 3.27 -10.52 2.51
N GLU A 85 3.49 -11.43 3.46
CA GLU A 85 4.60 -11.34 4.42
C GLU A 85 5.97 -11.35 3.77
N ALA A 86 6.25 -12.35 2.93
CA ALA A 86 7.51 -12.41 2.19
C ALA A 86 7.69 -11.20 1.27
N PHE A 87 6.60 -10.70 0.69
CA PHE A 87 6.59 -9.51 -0.16
C PHE A 87 6.91 -8.24 0.64
N MET A 88 6.35 -8.06 1.84
CA MET A 88 6.64 -6.91 2.69
C MET A 88 8.08 -6.91 3.19
N GLU A 89 8.60 -8.06 3.58
CA GLU A 89 10.01 -8.19 3.97
C GLU A 89 10.94 -7.90 2.78
N ALA A 90 10.67 -8.45 1.61
CA ALA A 90 11.45 -8.14 0.42
C ALA A 90 11.41 -6.63 0.10
N ALA A 91 10.27 -5.98 0.30
CA ALA A 91 10.10 -4.54 0.09
C ALA A 91 10.77 -3.68 1.18
N GLU A 92 11.21 -4.24 2.30
CA GLU A 92 12.15 -3.59 3.24
C GLU A 92 13.57 -3.50 2.70
N LEU A 93 13.93 -4.38 1.78
CA LEU A 93 15.25 -4.44 1.18
C LEU A 93 15.39 -3.57 -0.07
N ASP A 94 14.29 -3.08 -0.63
CA ASP A 94 14.29 -2.32 -1.88
C ASP A 94 14.90 -0.91 -1.74
N GLY A 95 15.13 -0.43 -0.51
CA GLY A 95 15.73 0.87 -0.23
C GLY A 95 14.79 2.08 -0.36
N MET A 96 13.48 1.89 -0.60
CA MET A 96 12.49 2.97 -0.56
C MET A 96 12.10 3.35 0.87
N SER A 97 11.99 2.36 1.74
CA SER A 97 11.62 2.61 3.13
C SER A 97 12.87 3.07 3.88
N PRO A 98 12.80 4.20 4.60
CA PRO A 98 13.97 4.75 5.29
C PRO A 98 14.41 3.90 6.50
N TYR A 99 13.60 2.93 6.92
CA TYR A 99 13.87 2.05 8.06
C TYR A 99 13.08 0.75 7.98
N VAL A 100 13.49 -0.24 8.79
CA VAL A 100 12.67 -1.41 9.13
C VAL A 100 11.85 -1.07 10.36
N PHE A 101 10.57 -1.45 10.41
CA PHE A 101 9.69 -1.05 11.53
C PHE A 101 10.23 -1.51 12.89
N GLN A 102 10.88 -2.68 12.94
CA GLN A 102 11.50 -3.25 14.14
C GLN A 102 12.62 -2.38 14.72
N ASP A 103 13.19 -1.45 13.95
CA ASP A 103 14.22 -0.52 14.42
C ASP A 103 13.64 0.64 15.26
N ILE A 104 12.31 0.79 15.31
CA ILE A 104 11.65 1.84 16.09
C ILE A 104 11.47 1.33 17.54
N PRO A 105 12.07 2.00 18.55
CA PRO A 105 11.80 1.69 19.94
C PRO A 105 10.31 1.78 20.26
N GLN A 106 9.82 0.78 20.98
CA GLN A 106 8.42 0.67 21.36
C GLN A 106 8.27 0.21 22.81
N GLN A 107 7.20 0.65 23.47
CA GLN A 107 6.84 0.26 24.83
C GLN A 107 5.33 0.13 24.96
N ARG A 108 4.84 -0.82 25.76
CA ARG A 108 3.42 -0.91 26.13
C ARG A 108 3.14 -0.19 27.45
N SER A 109 1.95 0.41 27.56
CA SER A 109 1.40 0.86 28.83
C SER A 109 1.21 -0.33 29.78
N SER A 110 1.15 -0.07 31.09
CA SER A 110 1.03 -1.12 32.11
C SER A 110 -0.26 -1.94 32.00
N ASP A 111 -1.32 -1.35 31.44
CA ASP A 111 -2.61 -1.98 31.16
C ASP A 111 -2.69 -2.59 29.74
N ASN A 112 -1.60 -2.54 28.97
CA ASN A 112 -1.46 -3.03 27.59
C ASN A 112 -2.33 -2.35 26.51
N TYR A 113 -3.16 -1.37 26.87
CA TYR A 113 -4.06 -0.69 25.92
C TYR A 113 -3.33 0.15 24.88
N ILE A 114 -2.15 0.66 25.21
CA ILE A 114 -1.35 1.48 24.30
C ILE A 114 -0.01 0.80 24.04
N ARG A 115 0.37 0.76 22.75
CA ARG A 115 1.73 0.60 22.27
C ARG A 115 2.24 1.97 21.82
N VAL A 116 3.24 2.50 22.53
CA VAL A 116 3.90 3.77 22.21
C VAL A 116 5.08 3.51 21.30
N LEU A 117 5.21 4.30 20.23
CA LEU A 117 6.29 4.27 19.24
C LEU A 117 7.12 5.55 19.32
N ASP A 118 8.45 5.43 19.23
CA ASP A 118 9.36 6.59 19.39
C ASP A 118 9.42 7.39 18.09
N GLY A 119 8.69 8.50 18.08
CA GLY A 119 8.65 9.43 16.96
C GLY A 119 9.96 10.17 16.73
N GLN A 120 10.82 10.34 17.74
CA GLN A 120 12.14 10.95 17.57
C GLN A 120 13.12 9.97 16.93
N ALA A 121 13.14 8.71 17.36
CA ALA A 121 13.89 7.65 16.68
C ALA A 121 13.46 7.53 15.21
N ARG A 122 12.15 7.47 14.96
CA ARG A 122 11.59 7.45 13.60
C ARG A 122 12.03 8.66 12.76
N ARG A 123 12.00 9.89 13.31
CA ARG A 123 12.46 11.11 12.62
C ARG A 123 13.97 11.10 12.34
N ARG A 124 14.78 10.51 13.22
CA ARG A 124 16.24 10.35 13.02
C ARG A 124 16.54 9.38 11.88
N LEU A 125 15.85 8.24 11.85
CA LEU A 125 15.95 7.28 10.75
C LEU A 125 15.53 7.91 9.42
N TYR A 126 14.48 8.74 9.44
CA TYR A 126 14.07 9.52 8.28
C TYR A 126 15.13 10.52 7.80
N SER A 127 15.86 11.17 8.70
CA SER A 127 16.84 12.21 8.37
C SER A 127 18.25 11.67 8.05
N ALA A 128 18.47 10.35 8.12
CA ALA A 128 19.78 9.76 7.93
C ALA A 128 20.32 9.99 6.49
N PRO A 129 21.61 10.34 6.31
CA PRO A 129 22.19 10.62 5.00
C PRO A 129 22.22 9.34 4.14
N GLY A 130 21.18 9.19 3.33
CA GLY A 130 20.86 8.01 2.54
C GLY A 130 19.38 7.94 2.15
N SER A 131 18.49 8.54 2.95
CA SER A 131 17.04 8.64 2.69
C SER A 131 16.66 9.85 1.82
N SER A 132 17.51 10.87 1.75
CA SER A 132 17.30 12.08 0.95
C SER A 132 18.09 12.03 -0.36
N SER A 133 17.63 11.22 -1.32
CA SER A 133 17.92 11.49 -2.73
C SER A 133 17.05 12.63 -3.27
N SER A 134 16.87 13.70 -2.49
CA SER A 134 16.40 14.99 -2.99
C SER A 134 17.59 15.75 -3.60
N THR A 135 18.35 15.10 -4.46
CA THR A 135 19.27 15.79 -5.34
C THR A 135 18.49 16.11 -6.61
N SER A 136 18.28 17.40 -6.80
CA SER A 136 17.78 18.15 -7.96
C SER A 136 18.52 17.89 -9.27
N ALA A 137 19.19 16.74 -9.42
CA ALA A 137 19.68 16.29 -10.71
C ALA A 137 18.46 15.85 -11.55
N PRO A 138 18.35 16.29 -12.81
CA PRO A 138 17.27 15.83 -13.69
C PRO A 138 17.29 14.30 -13.70
N ALA A 139 16.13 13.69 -13.41
CA ALA A 139 16.02 12.24 -13.34
C ALA A 139 16.52 11.63 -14.66
N ILE A 140 17.66 10.94 -14.60
CA ILE A 140 18.20 10.24 -15.77
C ILE A 140 17.31 9.02 -15.98
N TRP A 141 16.54 9.01 -17.07
CA TRP A 141 15.58 7.94 -17.39
C TRP A 141 16.24 6.61 -17.77
N VAL A 142 17.56 6.47 -17.63
CA VAL A 142 18.30 5.30 -18.10
C VAL A 142 18.05 4.10 -17.19
N GLY A 143 17.21 3.17 -17.66
CA GLY A 143 16.86 1.94 -16.94
C GLY A 143 16.15 2.17 -15.61
N ARG A 144 15.61 3.38 -15.39
CA ARG A 144 14.87 3.74 -14.18
C ARG A 144 13.71 4.66 -14.56
N LEU A 145 12.55 4.37 -14.00
CA LEU A 145 11.34 5.14 -14.22
C LEU A 145 11.01 5.96 -12.97
N PRO A 146 11.10 7.31 -13.00
CA PRO A 146 10.58 8.11 -11.90
C PRO A 146 9.06 7.95 -11.85
N GLN A 147 8.55 7.34 -10.77
CA GLN A 147 7.11 7.10 -10.56
C GLN A 147 6.44 8.38 -10.03
N THR A 148 6.44 9.44 -10.85
CA THR A 148 5.94 10.78 -10.51
C THR A 148 4.56 11.08 -11.10
N ALA A 149 3.95 10.12 -11.80
CA ALA A 149 2.61 10.28 -12.37
C ALA A 149 1.52 10.06 -11.30
N GLY A 150 0.39 10.73 -11.47
CA GLY A 150 -0.76 10.62 -10.59
C GLY A 150 -1.14 11.91 -9.86
N GLU A 151 -2.26 11.83 -9.16
CA GLU A 151 -2.89 12.94 -8.43
C GLU A 151 -2.50 12.94 -6.93
N SER A 152 -1.95 11.82 -6.46
CA SER A 152 -1.53 11.62 -5.08
C SER A 152 -0.09 11.11 -4.99
N ALA A 153 0.59 11.40 -3.87
CA ALA A 153 1.93 10.86 -3.59
C ALA A 153 1.99 9.32 -3.51
N ILE A 154 0.84 8.66 -3.43
CA ILE A 154 0.74 7.20 -3.44
C ILE A 154 0.33 6.63 -4.80
N ASP A 155 0.07 7.44 -5.82
CA ASP A 155 -0.25 6.98 -7.18
C ASP A 155 0.97 6.47 -7.95
N ASN A 156 2.02 6.09 -7.23
CA ASN A 156 3.24 5.56 -7.79
C ASN A 156 3.04 4.22 -8.53
N LEU A 157 1.84 3.63 -8.51
CA LEU A 157 1.47 2.50 -9.37
C LEU A 157 1.07 2.93 -10.79
N VAL A 158 0.79 4.22 -11.02
CA VAL A 158 0.53 4.77 -12.34
C VAL A 158 1.85 4.96 -13.09
N LEU A 159 1.90 4.47 -14.33
CA LEU A 159 3.05 4.58 -15.19
C LEU A 159 2.79 5.58 -16.33
N PRO A 160 3.80 6.41 -16.70
CA PRO A 160 3.68 7.33 -17.83
C PRO A 160 3.81 6.56 -19.16
N ASN A 161 2.73 5.92 -19.59
CA ASN A 161 2.70 5.08 -20.80
C ASN A 161 2.76 5.89 -22.10
N ILE A 162 2.59 7.21 -22.03
CA ILE A 162 2.82 8.15 -23.13
C ILE A 162 4.02 9.03 -22.76
N MET A 163 5.08 9.02 -23.55
CA MET A 163 6.28 9.80 -23.25
C MET A 163 6.95 10.33 -24.50
N ARG A 164 7.76 11.38 -24.34
CA ARG A 164 8.62 11.86 -25.42
C ARG A 164 9.54 10.74 -25.89
N ARG A 165 9.72 10.61 -27.21
CA ARG A 165 10.55 9.57 -27.82
C ARG A 165 11.95 9.48 -27.21
N ARG A 166 12.57 10.63 -26.88
CA ARG A 166 13.89 10.66 -26.22
C ARG A 166 13.90 9.96 -24.86
N ARG A 167 12.83 10.14 -24.05
CA ARG A 167 12.70 9.49 -22.74
C ARG A 167 12.54 7.99 -22.92
N ALA A 168 11.74 7.56 -23.90
CA ALA A 168 11.62 6.15 -24.24
C ALA A 168 12.97 5.55 -24.70
N LEU A 169 13.71 6.23 -25.58
CA LEU A 169 15.03 5.77 -26.02
C LEU A 169 16.03 5.68 -24.86
N ALA A 170 16.09 6.70 -24.00
CA ALA A 170 16.93 6.69 -22.81
C ALA A 170 16.57 5.52 -21.89
N LEU A 171 15.27 5.27 -21.67
CA LEU A 171 14.78 4.19 -20.83
C LEU A 171 15.13 2.81 -21.39
N PHE A 172 14.75 2.53 -22.64
CA PHE A 172 14.91 1.20 -23.23
C PHE A 172 16.29 0.96 -23.82
N VAL A 173 16.73 1.84 -24.74
CA VAL A 173 18.01 1.68 -25.43
C VAL A 173 19.16 1.98 -24.47
N GLY A 174 19.04 3.03 -23.65
CA GLY A 174 20.02 3.33 -22.61
C GLY A 174 20.21 2.16 -21.64
N HIS A 175 19.12 1.54 -21.17
CA HIS A 175 19.22 0.33 -20.35
C HIS A 175 19.95 -0.81 -21.07
N ARG A 176 19.69 -1.06 -22.37
CA ARG A 176 20.41 -2.08 -23.14
C ARG A 176 21.90 -1.77 -23.29
N ILE A 177 22.27 -0.50 -23.44
CA ILE A 177 23.67 -0.07 -23.48
C ILE A 177 24.34 -0.31 -22.12
N LEU A 178 23.67 0.00 -21.01
CA LEU A 178 24.18 -0.33 -19.67
C LEU A 178 24.37 -1.83 -19.46
N GLN A 179 23.43 -2.65 -19.95
CA GLN A 179 23.55 -4.12 -19.91
C GLN A 179 24.74 -4.61 -20.76
N LEU A 180 24.99 -4.01 -21.91
CA LEU A 180 26.15 -4.34 -22.74
C LEU A 180 27.47 -3.95 -22.06
N LEU A 181 27.52 -2.78 -21.42
CA LEU A 181 28.65 -2.32 -20.62
C LEU A 181 28.94 -3.32 -19.50
N LEU A 182 27.90 -3.72 -18.76
CA LEU A 182 27.99 -4.68 -17.66
C LEU A 182 28.52 -6.04 -18.14
N ARG A 183 27.99 -6.57 -19.25
CA ARG A 183 28.48 -7.83 -19.86
C ARG A 183 29.93 -7.75 -20.32
N THR A 184 30.34 -6.60 -20.87
CA THR A 184 31.73 -6.36 -21.27
C THR A 184 32.65 -6.33 -20.05
N LEU A 185 32.18 -5.72 -18.95
CA LEU A 185 32.90 -5.67 -17.68
C LEU A 185 33.08 -7.07 -17.08
N GLN A 186 32.00 -7.85 -17.04
CA GLN A 186 32.00 -9.26 -16.61
C GLN A 186 32.98 -10.09 -17.42
N TRP A 187 32.95 -9.99 -18.76
CA TRP A 187 33.88 -10.70 -19.63
C TRP A 187 35.35 -10.36 -19.33
N LYS A 188 35.67 -9.07 -19.12
CA LYS A 188 37.01 -8.64 -18.72
C LYS A 188 37.39 -9.20 -17.35
N GLN A 189 36.47 -9.22 -16.38
CA GLN A 189 36.70 -9.80 -15.06
C GLN A 189 36.99 -11.31 -15.13
N HIS A 190 36.23 -12.07 -15.92
CA HIS A 190 36.50 -13.50 -16.13
C HIS A 190 37.87 -13.76 -16.76
N ARG A 191 38.30 -12.92 -17.72
CA ARG A 191 39.66 -13.00 -18.29
C ARG A 191 40.75 -12.68 -17.27
N LEU A 192 40.53 -11.69 -16.41
CA LEU A 192 41.45 -11.37 -15.31
C LEU A 192 41.57 -12.53 -14.32
N LEU A 193 40.43 -13.08 -13.88
CA LEU A 193 40.39 -14.25 -12.99
C LEU A 193 41.16 -15.43 -13.60
N SER A 194 40.91 -15.73 -14.87
CA SER A 194 41.62 -16.80 -15.60
C SER A 194 43.13 -16.53 -15.69
N ARG A 195 43.54 -15.29 -15.96
CA ARG A 195 44.97 -14.89 -16.01
C ARG A 195 45.68 -15.09 -14.67
N PHE A 196 44.96 -14.92 -13.55
CA PHE A 196 45.52 -15.10 -12.21
C PHE A 196 45.30 -16.51 -11.62
N GLY A 197 44.70 -17.43 -12.39
CA GLY A 197 44.39 -18.78 -11.91
C GLY A 197 43.32 -18.83 -10.82
N LEU A 198 42.41 -17.85 -10.80
CA LEU A 198 41.35 -17.71 -9.80
C LEU A 198 40.01 -18.19 -10.36
N SER A 199 39.22 -18.86 -9.52
CA SER A 199 37.83 -19.21 -9.84
C SER A 199 36.89 -18.07 -9.43
N PRO A 200 35.86 -17.73 -10.24
CA PRO A 200 34.78 -16.82 -9.83
C PRO A 200 34.03 -17.26 -8.56
N SER A 201 34.10 -18.54 -8.20
CA SER A 201 33.48 -19.10 -6.99
C SER A 201 34.28 -18.86 -5.70
N ASP A 202 35.56 -18.51 -5.80
CA ASP A 202 36.46 -18.32 -4.65
C ASP A 202 36.52 -16.85 -4.20
N LYS A 203 35.43 -16.38 -3.56
CA LYS A 203 35.27 -14.96 -3.19
C LYS A 203 36.38 -14.44 -2.25
N SER A 204 36.83 -15.27 -1.30
CA SER A 204 37.90 -14.92 -0.35
C SER A 204 39.26 -14.83 -1.03
N GLY A 205 39.59 -15.81 -1.89
CA GLY A 205 40.88 -15.83 -2.59
C GLY A 205 41.03 -14.71 -3.62
N ILE A 206 39.93 -14.24 -4.21
CA ILE A 206 39.96 -13.17 -5.21
C ILE A 206 40.52 -11.86 -4.64
N ARG A 207 39.98 -11.36 -3.52
CA ARG A 207 40.43 -10.06 -2.97
C ARG A 207 41.89 -10.08 -2.54
N GLU A 208 42.30 -11.13 -1.85
CA GLU A 208 43.65 -11.27 -1.32
C GLU A 208 44.68 -11.31 -2.47
N ARG A 209 44.42 -12.15 -3.48
CA ARG A 209 45.30 -12.29 -4.62
C ARG A 209 45.38 -11.02 -5.46
N LEU A 210 44.25 -10.36 -5.73
CA LEU A 210 44.22 -9.12 -6.51
C LEU A 210 44.86 -7.94 -5.76
N SER A 211 44.77 -7.90 -4.42
CA SER A 211 45.46 -6.88 -3.61
C SER A 211 46.98 -6.95 -3.76
N LEU A 212 47.54 -8.15 -3.89
CA LEU A 212 48.98 -8.34 -4.15
C LEU A 212 49.37 -7.83 -5.54
N VAL A 213 48.52 -8.06 -6.55
CA VAL A 213 48.74 -7.56 -7.93
C VAL A 213 48.63 -6.04 -7.98
N ALA A 214 47.67 -5.45 -7.26
CA ALA A 214 47.44 -4.00 -7.23
C ALA A 214 48.66 -3.22 -6.72
N LYS A 215 49.45 -3.80 -5.80
CA LYS A 215 50.72 -3.21 -5.30
C LYS A 215 51.76 -3.05 -6.42
N GLY A 216 51.68 -3.84 -7.48
CA GLY A 216 52.55 -3.75 -8.65
C GLY A 216 52.17 -2.66 -9.66
N GLY A 217 51.06 -1.95 -9.47
CA GLY A 217 50.61 -0.84 -10.35
C GLY A 217 49.99 -1.26 -11.68
N GLU A 218 50.17 -2.51 -12.10
CA GLU A 218 49.50 -3.08 -13.26
C GLU A 218 47.97 -3.06 -12.98
N PHE A 219 47.16 -2.48 -13.88
CA PHE A 219 45.68 -2.41 -13.82
C PHE A 219 45.00 -1.33 -12.97
N GLN A 220 45.71 -0.35 -12.39
CA GLN A 220 45.08 0.71 -11.57
C GLN A 220 44.01 1.55 -12.29
N HIS A 221 44.03 1.62 -13.63
CA HIS A 221 43.03 2.33 -14.43
C HIS A 221 41.91 1.42 -15.00
N SER A 222 41.96 0.12 -14.73
CA SER A 222 40.98 -0.83 -15.27
C SER A 222 39.76 -0.92 -14.36
N LEU A 223 38.62 -0.39 -14.79
CA LEU A 223 37.36 -0.51 -14.05
C LEU A 223 37.03 -1.98 -13.72
N ALA A 224 37.31 -2.92 -14.64
CA ALA A 224 37.09 -4.35 -14.43
C ALA A 224 37.88 -4.89 -13.23
N PHE A 225 39.15 -4.48 -13.14
CA PHE A 225 40.04 -4.90 -12.06
C PHE A 225 39.62 -4.24 -10.74
N CYS A 226 39.36 -2.93 -10.74
CA CYS A 226 38.92 -2.21 -9.54
C CYS A 226 37.63 -2.78 -8.97
N CYS A 227 36.60 -2.99 -9.81
CA CYS A 227 35.35 -3.61 -9.35
C CYS A 227 35.57 -5.02 -8.79
N LEU A 228 36.43 -5.83 -9.41
CA LEU A 228 36.70 -7.20 -8.95
C LEU A 228 37.45 -7.21 -7.62
N LEU A 229 38.40 -6.30 -7.44
CA LEU A 229 39.15 -6.10 -6.20
C LEU A 229 38.23 -5.62 -5.07
N GLU A 230 37.41 -4.60 -5.32
CA GLU A 230 36.48 -4.04 -4.34
C GLU A 230 35.38 -5.04 -3.96
N LEU A 231 34.72 -5.66 -4.93
CA LEU A 231 33.59 -6.55 -4.69
C LEU A 231 34.03 -7.95 -4.23
N GLY A 232 35.22 -8.40 -4.63
CA GLY A 232 35.68 -9.77 -4.41
C GLY A 232 34.93 -10.82 -5.23
N HIS A 233 34.12 -10.39 -6.20
CA HIS A 233 33.36 -11.25 -7.10
C HIS A 233 33.06 -10.50 -8.40
N VAL A 234 32.61 -11.25 -9.41
CA VAL A 234 32.20 -10.68 -10.71
C VAL A 234 30.98 -9.80 -10.50
N VAL A 235 30.97 -8.63 -11.13
CA VAL A 235 29.87 -7.68 -11.07
C VAL A 235 28.63 -8.29 -11.74
N GLU A 236 27.45 -8.11 -11.16
CA GLU A 236 26.18 -8.66 -11.63
C GLU A 236 25.12 -7.60 -11.85
N SER A 237 25.26 -6.43 -11.24
CA SER A 237 24.32 -5.33 -11.34
C SER A 237 25.05 -4.02 -11.58
N TYR A 238 24.41 -3.13 -12.34
CA TYR A 238 24.88 -1.76 -12.52
C TYR A 238 24.92 -0.99 -11.18
N GLY A 239 24.08 -1.36 -10.21
CA GLY A 239 24.06 -0.79 -8.87
C GLY A 239 25.36 -0.99 -8.08
N GLN A 240 26.13 -2.03 -8.42
CA GLN A 240 27.39 -2.39 -7.76
C GLN A 240 28.58 -1.55 -8.24
N LEU A 241 28.41 -0.73 -9.29
CA LEU A 241 29.46 0.16 -9.78
C LEU A 241 29.63 1.37 -8.86
N SER A 242 30.86 1.89 -8.79
CA SER A 242 31.16 3.12 -8.05
C SER A 242 30.31 4.30 -8.57
N LYS A 243 30.14 5.34 -7.72
CA LYS A 243 29.36 6.53 -8.09
C LYS A 243 29.97 7.22 -9.31
N GLU A 244 31.29 7.24 -9.40
CA GLU A 244 32.05 7.85 -10.50
C GLU A 244 31.82 7.08 -11.80
N ALA A 245 31.93 5.75 -11.78
CA ALA A 245 31.72 4.91 -12.96
C ALA A 245 30.29 5.05 -13.50
N ARG A 246 29.29 5.06 -12.60
CA ARG A 246 27.90 5.29 -12.97
C ARG A 246 27.70 6.68 -13.57
N SER A 247 28.23 7.72 -12.93
CA SER A 247 28.13 9.09 -13.42
C SER A 247 28.74 9.25 -14.81
N CYS A 248 29.88 8.61 -15.10
CA CYS A 248 30.50 8.64 -16.42
C CYS A 248 29.62 7.98 -17.49
N ALA A 249 29.06 6.79 -17.22
CA ALA A 249 28.20 6.09 -18.16
C ALA A 249 26.89 6.85 -18.39
N GLU A 250 26.27 7.38 -17.33
CA GLU A 250 25.06 8.19 -17.39
C GLU A 250 25.28 9.49 -18.18
N LYS A 251 26.40 10.21 -17.95
CA LYS A 251 26.76 11.39 -18.74
C LYS A 251 26.96 11.09 -20.22
N PHE A 252 27.59 9.96 -20.54
CA PHE A 252 27.76 9.54 -21.93
C PHE A 252 26.39 9.33 -22.60
N LEU A 253 25.49 8.59 -21.94
CA LEU A 253 24.14 8.35 -22.47
C LEU A 253 23.35 9.65 -22.59
N ASP A 254 23.47 10.55 -21.61
CA ASP A 254 22.82 11.86 -21.65
C ASP A 254 23.30 12.68 -22.86
N ILE A 255 24.61 12.72 -23.14
CA ILE A 255 25.17 13.37 -24.32
C ILE A 255 24.67 12.73 -25.62
N GLU A 256 24.71 11.39 -25.73
CA GLU A 256 24.30 10.71 -26.95
C GLU A 256 22.80 10.91 -27.23
N PHE A 257 21.93 10.83 -26.22
CA PHE A 257 20.49 10.98 -26.40
C PHE A 257 20.02 12.44 -26.47
N ASN A 258 20.66 13.39 -25.78
CA ASN A 258 20.22 14.79 -25.76
C ASN A 258 20.97 15.69 -26.75
N VAL A 259 22.24 15.44 -27.07
CA VAL A 259 23.06 16.34 -27.90
C VAL A 259 23.13 15.89 -29.35
N ARG A 260 23.29 14.58 -29.61
CA ARG A 260 23.47 14.07 -30.99
C ARG A 260 22.18 13.75 -31.73
N TRP A 261 21.11 13.42 -31.00
CA TRP A 261 19.81 13.05 -31.58
C TRP A 261 18.78 14.20 -31.48
N GLY A 262 19.21 15.40 -31.05
CA GLY A 262 18.36 16.42 -30.43
C GLY A 262 18.11 17.73 -31.20
N GLN A 263 18.24 17.78 -32.53
CA GLN A 263 17.83 18.99 -33.29
C GLN A 263 16.68 18.77 -34.27
N ASP A 264 16.50 17.55 -34.81
CA ASP A 264 15.45 17.27 -35.78
C ASP A 264 14.33 16.42 -35.14
N GLY A 265 13.28 17.08 -34.64
CA GLY A 265 12.04 16.40 -34.19
C GLY A 265 11.51 16.73 -32.80
N GLU A 266 11.94 17.82 -32.17
CA GLU A 266 11.45 18.22 -30.83
C GLU A 266 10.15 19.00 -30.84
N HIS A 267 9.64 19.44 -32.00
CA HIS A 267 8.37 20.14 -32.02
C HIS A 267 7.24 19.13 -31.78
N ILE A 268 6.69 19.18 -30.56
CA ILE A 268 5.40 18.61 -30.22
C ILE A 268 4.44 19.79 -30.28
N GLU A 269 3.32 19.62 -30.98
CA GLU A 269 2.27 20.63 -30.98
C GLU A 269 1.81 20.90 -29.55
N GLU A 270 1.57 22.17 -29.20
CA GLU A 270 1.27 22.60 -27.84
C GLU A 270 0.10 21.82 -27.21
N ASP A 271 -0.95 21.55 -27.99
CA ASP A 271 -2.11 20.77 -27.57
C ASP A 271 -1.74 19.32 -27.22
N LEU A 272 -0.81 18.71 -27.97
CA LEU A 272 -0.35 17.35 -27.73
C LEU A 272 0.59 17.27 -26.52
N GLU A 273 1.38 18.30 -26.27
CA GLU A 273 2.17 18.43 -25.04
C GLU A 273 1.26 18.58 -23.81
N ALA A 274 0.24 19.43 -23.89
CA ALA A 274 -0.75 19.58 -22.83
C ALA A 274 -1.52 18.28 -22.56
N PHE A 275 -1.80 17.49 -23.60
CA PHE A 275 -2.41 16.17 -23.46
C PHE A 275 -1.50 15.16 -22.73
N VAL A 276 -0.21 15.12 -23.05
CA VAL A 276 0.77 14.25 -22.36
C VAL A 276 0.84 14.60 -20.88
N GLU A 277 0.95 15.89 -20.57
CA GLU A 277 1.00 16.37 -19.18
C GLU A 277 -0.30 16.02 -18.43
N HIS A 278 -1.46 16.20 -19.06
CA HIS A 278 -2.74 15.78 -18.50
C HIS A 278 -2.78 14.29 -18.19
N CYS A 279 -2.29 13.43 -19.10
CA CYS A 279 -2.26 11.99 -18.85
C CYS A 279 -1.33 11.61 -17.69
N HIS A 280 -0.29 12.40 -17.42
CA HIS A 280 0.62 12.18 -16.29
C HIS A 280 0.04 12.69 -14.97
N GLN A 281 -0.57 13.88 -14.97
CA GLN A 281 -1.13 14.50 -13.77
C GLN A 281 -2.51 13.94 -13.38
N HIS A 282 -3.34 13.61 -14.36
CA HIS A 282 -4.73 13.19 -14.19
C HIS A 282 -5.03 11.85 -14.89
N PRO A 283 -4.27 10.78 -14.59
CA PRO A 283 -4.43 9.50 -15.26
C PRO A 283 -5.85 8.97 -15.07
N GLY A 284 -6.49 8.49 -16.14
CA GLY A 284 -7.86 7.95 -16.12
C GLY A 284 -8.96 9.00 -16.29
N ARG A 285 -8.63 10.30 -16.37
CA ARG A 285 -9.61 11.38 -16.64
C ARG A 285 -9.57 11.82 -18.09
N ALA A 286 -10.74 12.12 -18.67
CA ALA A 286 -10.78 12.64 -20.04
C ALA A 286 -10.10 14.01 -20.15
N TYR A 287 -9.38 14.19 -21.26
CA TYR A 287 -8.72 15.45 -21.57
C TYR A 287 -9.78 16.49 -21.97
N ARG A 288 -9.67 17.71 -21.42
CA ARG A 288 -10.66 18.79 -21.60
C ARG A 288 -12.11 18.33 -21.32
N GLN A 289 -12.30 17.38 -20.39
CA GLN A 289 -13.61 16.82 -20.02
C GLN A 289 -14.38 16.21 -21.20
N SER A 290 -13.68 15.75 -22.24
CA SER A 290 -14.29 15.15 -23.43
C SER A 290 -13.60 13.84 -23.78
N GLY A 291 -14.30 12.73 -23.60
CA GLY A 291 -13.80 11.41 -23.98
C GLY A 291 -13.53 11.28 -25.49
N VAL A 292 -14.25 12.05 -26.32
CA VAL A 292 -13.99 12.12 -27.77
C VAL A 292 -12.66 12.83 -28.03
N GLN A 293 -12.46 14.01 -27.44
CA GLN A 293 -11.20 14.75 -27.60
C GLN A 293 -10.02 13.94 -27.06
N HIS A 294 -10.19 13.28 -25.91
CA HIS A 294 -9.16 12.41 -25.34
C HIS A 294 -8.71 11.32 -26.32
N LYS A 295 -9.67 10.62 -26.94
CA LYS A 295 -9.37 9.57 -27.93
C LYS A 295 -8.71 10.13 -29.19
N LEU A 296 -9.14 11.29 -29.68
CA LEU A 296 -8.49 11.98 -30.81
C LEU A 296 -7.03 12.31 -30.50
N MET A 297 -6.76 12.95 -29.37
CA MET A 297 -5.40 13.26 -28.93
C MET A 297 -4.55 12.00 -28.73
N LEU A 298 -5.14 10.91 -28.25
CA LEU A 298 -4.46 9.62 -28.13
C LEU A 298 -4.04 9.07 -29.50
N PHE A 299 -4.91 9.13 -30.52
CA PHE A 299 -4.55 8.73 -31.89
C PHE A 299 -3.49 9.64 -32.50
N GLU A 300 -3.56 10.95 -32.28
CA GLU A 300 -2.53 11.91 -32.70
C GLU A 300 -1.19 11.62 -32.01
N ALA A 301 -1.21 11.29 -30.71
CA ALA A 301 -0.02 10.87 -29.98
C ALA A 301 0.59 9.58 -30.54
N MET A 302 -0.25 8.62 -30.95
CA MET A 302 0.20 7.37 -31.60
C MET A 302 0.83 7.63 -32.97
N ALA A 303 0.30 8.59 -33.73
CA ALA A 303 0.82 8.96 -35.04
C ALA A 303 2.06 9.87 -34.97
N SER A 304 2.29 10.53 -33.83
CA SER A 304 3.38 11.47 -33.66
C SER A 304 4.77 10.81 -33.72
N PRO A 305 5.70 11.33 -34.54
CA PRO A 305 7.09 10.85 -34.55
C PRO A 305 7.85 11.24 -33.27
N SER A 306 7.36 12.24 -32.54
CA SER A 306 7.99 12.85 -31.36
C SER A 306 7.59 12.18 -30.04
N LEU A 307 6.45 11.47 -30.02
CA LEU A 307 5.94 10.73 -28.88
C LEU A 307 6.07 9.22 -29.08
N ARG A 308 6.07 8.49 -27.97
CA ARG A 308 6.00 7.04 -27.94
C ARG A 308 4.99 6.62 -26.88
N ILE A 309 4.06 5.77 -27.30
CA ILE A 309 3.25 4.99 -26.39
C ILE A 309 3.99 3.71 -26.11
N VAL A 310 4.18 3.43 -24.84
CA VAL A 310 4.91 2.28 -24.33
C VAL A 310 3.95 1.44 -23.53
N TRP A 311 4.02 0.13 -23.76
CA TRP A 311 3.22 -0.84 -23.04
C TRP A 311 3.56 -0.86 -21.55
N ARG A 312 2.52 -0.99 -20.72
CA ARG A 312 2.65 -1.06 -19.27
C ARG A 312 3.58 -2.19 -18.84
N SER A 313 3.42 -3.38 -19.43
CA SER A 313 4.20 -4.57 -19.08
C SER A 313 5.71 -4.40 -19.32
N ASP A 314 6.08 -3.52 -20.25
CA ASP A 314 7.46 -3.15 -20.52
C ASP A 314 7.99 -2.13 -19.51
N LEU A 315 7.16 -1.17 -19.09
CA LEU A 315 7.53 -0.13 -18.12
C LEU A 315 7.69 -0.67 -16.69
N GLU A 316 6.84 -1.61 -16.29
CA GLU A 316 6.82 -2.21 -14.94
C GLU A 316 8.14 -2.87 -14.51
N ARG A 317 9.01 -3.18 -15.47
CA ARG A 317 10.34 -3.74 -15.20
C ARG A 317 11.31 -2.70 -14.65
N PHE A 318 11.08 -1.42 -14.95
CA PHE A 318 11.92 -0.29 -14.52
C PHE A 318 11.39 0.40 -13.26
N THR A 319 10.27 -0.08 -12.71
CA THR A 319 9.69 0.45 -11.48
C THR A 319 10.34 -0.19 -10.26
N GLN A 320 10.54 0.60 -9.23
CA GLN A 320 10.96 0.09 -7.93
C GLN A 320 9.76 -0.41 -7.13
N HIS A 321 8.65 0.33 -7.16
CA HIS A 321 7.43 -0.09 -6.50
C HIS A 321 6.84 -1.31 -7.19
N LYS A 322 6.86 -2.41 -6.45
CA LYS A 322 6.10 -3.61 -6.77
C LYS A 322 4.79 -3.60 -6.02
N TYR A 323 3.83 -4.34 -6.56
CA TYR A 323 2.53 -4.58 -5.95
C TYR A 323 2.01 -5.94 -6.42
N PHE A 324 1.00 -6.45 -5.74
CA PHE A 324 0.19 -7.53 -6.30
C PHE A 324 -1.29 -7.18 -6.23
N VAL A 325 -2.07 -7.86 -7.05
CA VAL A 325 -3.46 -7.54 -7.31
C VAL A 325 -4.33 -8.69 -6.87
N VAL A 326 -5.40 -8.37 -6.16
CA VAL A 326 -6.50 -9.27 -5.85
C VAL A 326 -7.77 -8.67 -6.45
N THR A 327 -8.54 -9.49 -7.16
CA THR A 327 -9.84 -9.11 -7.71
C THR A 327 -10.95 -9.61 -6.79
N TRP A 328 -12.04 -8.85 -6.69
CA TRP A 328 -13.22 -9.19 -5.91
C TRP A 328 -14.46 -8.54 -6.51
N THR A 329 -15.65 -9.02 -6.16
CA THR A 329 -16.92 -8.49 -6.67
C THR A 329 -17.65 -7.75 -5.56
N ARG A 330 -18.04 -6.51 -5.84
CA ARG A 330 -18.75 -5.65 -4.90
C ARG A 330 -20.18 -6.15 -4.66
N GLN A 331 -20.59 -6.31 -3.41
CA GLN A 331 -21.93 -6.70 -3.02
C GLN A 331 -22.83 -5.50 -2.71
N MET A 332 -22.26 -4.42 -2.17
CA MET A 332 -23.00 -3.21 -1.80
C MET A 332 -22.51 -2.00 -2.60
N PRO A 333 -23.41 -1.13 -3.09
CA PRO A 333 -22.98 0.06 -3.80
C PRO A 333 -22.14 0.97 -2.90
N LEU A 334 -21.04 1.49 -3.43
CA LEU A 334 -20.25 2.51 -2.74
C LEU A 334 -20.92 3.86 -2.94
N VAL A 335 -21.49 4.40 -1.86
CA VAL A 335 -22.23 5.66 -1.86
C VAL A 335 -21.48 6.74 -1.10
N ALA A 336 -21.39 7.94 -1.68
CA ALA A 336 -20.76 9.11 -1.10
C ALA A 336 -21.72 10.30 -1.05
N LEU A 337 -21.43 11.27 -0.17
CA LEU A 337 -22.12 12.54 -0.14
C LEU A 337 -21.55 13.46 -1.23
N ARG A 338 -22.40 14.13 -2.01
CA ARG A 338 -21.98 15.12 -3.01
C ARG A 338 -21.23 16.27 -2.31
N PRO A 339 -20.12 16.75 -2.88
CA PRO A 339 -19.47 17.97 -2.40
C PRO A 339 -20.44 19.16 -2.46
N GLY A 340 -20.50 19.98 -1.40
CA GLY A 340 -21.36 21.18 -1.34
C GLY A 340 -22.86 20.90 -1.24
N ALA A 341 -23.25 19.72 -0.76
CA ALA A 341 -24.65 19.37 -0.55
C ALA A 341 -25.22 20.01 0.73
N ASP A 342 -25.49 21.31 0.66
CA ASP A 342 -25.95 22.15 1.77
C ASP A 342 -27.50 22.20 1.87
N GLY A 343 -28.22 21.75 0.82
CA GLY A 343 -29.65 22.04 0.59
C GLY A 343 -30.63 20.97 1.09
N ARG A 344 -31.79 21.38 1.64
CA ARG A 344 -32.81 20.59 2.40
C ARG A 344 -33.39 19.32 1.75
N ASP A 345 -33.04 18.98 0.52
CA ASP A 345 -33.44 17.71 -0.09
C ASP A 345 -32.43 16.63 0.31
N HIS A 346 -32.88 15.56 0.99
CA HIS A 346 -32.00 14.57 1.62
C HIS A 346 -31.54 13.46 0.66
N GLU A 347 -32.30 13.17 -0.41
CA GLU A 347 -31.97 12.05 -1.31
C GLU A 347 -31.07 12.47 -2.47
N SER A 348 -31.21 13.68 -3.01
CA SER A 348 -30.36 14.18 -4.11
C SER A 348 -28.92 14.51 -3.70
N ARG A 349 -28.57 14.37 -2.40
CA ARG A 349 -27.22 14.60 -1.87
C ARG A 349 -26.28 13.41 -2.01
N PHE A 350 -26.77 12.21 -2.27
CA PHE A 350 -25.91 11.03 -2.37
C PHE A 350 -25.61 10.69 -3.82
N ILE A 351 -24.40 10.19 -4.08
CA ILE A 351 -23.98 9.64 -5.36
C ILE A 351 -23.46 8.22 -5.17
N THR A 352 -23.85 7.34 -6.08
CA THR A 352 -23.25 6.02 -6.20
C THR A 352 -21.97 6.18 -7.00
N LEU A 353 -20.82 5.96 -6.36
CA LEU A 353 -19.51 5.95 -7.01
C LEU A 353 -19.23 4.60 -7.66
N ARG A 354 -19.72 3.51 -7.04
CA ARG A 354 -19.59 2.13 -7.55
C ARG A 354 -20.91 1.39 -7.38
N PRO A 355 -21.51 0.85 -8.44
CA PRO A 355 -22.69 0.01 -8.29
C PRO A 355 -22.32 -1.35 -7.66
N ALA A 356 -23.32 -2.03 -7.08
CA ALA A 356 -23.18 -3.44 -6.75
C ALA A 356 -22.86 -4.26 -8.01
N ASP A 357 -22.30 -5.44 -7.82
CA ASP A 357 -21.84 -6.39 -8.84
C ASP A 357 -20.68 -5.87 -9.71
N SER A 358 -20.10 -4.72 -9.38
CA SER A 358 -18.87 -4.24 -10.02
C SER A 358 -17.70 -5.16 -9.70
N GLU A 359 -16.89 -5.49 -10.70
CA GLU A 359 -15.59 -6.10 -10.47
C GLU A 359 -14.61 -5.03 -9.98
N GLU A 360 -14.04 -5.27 -8.81
CA GLU A 360 -13.10 -4.40 -8.13
C GLU A 360 -11.73 -5.09 -8.03
N CYS A 361 -10.70 -4.29 -7.78
CA CYS A 361 -9.41 -4.84 -7.41
C CYS A 361 -8.73 -4.04 -6.30
N SER A 362 -7.96 -4.75 -5.50
CA SER A 362 -7.07 -4.22 -4.47
C SER A 362 -5.63 -4.47 -4.87
N ARG A 363 -4.86 -3.38 -4.97
CA ARG A 363 -3.41 -3.41 -5.21
C ARG A 363 -2.68 -3.25 -3.90
N PHE A 364 -2.09 -4.33 -3.43
CA PHE A 364 -1.30 -4.34 -2.20
C PHE A 364 0.13 -3.96 -2.52
N ARG A 365 0.60 -2.89 -1.86
CA ARG A 365 1.99 -2.43 -1.94
C ARG A 365 2.49 -2.05 -0.57
N LYS A 366 3.82 -2.03 -0.42
CA LYS A 366 4.43 -1.53 0.80
C LYS A 366 4.16 -0.04 1.02
N ASN A 367 3.88 0.34 2.26
CA ASN A 367 3.90 1.74 2.65
C ASN A 367 5.34 2.20 2.87
N VAL A 368 5.71 3.33 2.27
CA VAL A 368 7.05 3.92 2.45
C VAL A 368 7.31 4.24 3.93
N PHE A 369 6.25 4.66 4.64
CA PHE A 369 6.30 5.11 6.02
C PHE A 369 5.58 4.17 6.96
N ALA A 370 6.21 3.03 7.24
CA ALA A 370 5.66 2.00 8.12
C ALA A 370 5.36 2.54 9.54
N TYR A 371 4.17 2.28 10.06
CA TYR A 371 3.82 2.50 11.47
C TYR A 371 3.29 1.23 12.18
N GLY A 372 3.43 0.08 11.52
CA GLY A 372 3.21 -1.26 12.05
C GLY A 372 4.10 -2.27 11.33
N GLU A 373 4.15 -3.49 11.82
CA GLU A 373 4.78 -4.60 11.12
C GLU A 373 4.02 -4.92 9.82
N SER A 374 4.75 -5.30 8.77
CA SER A 374 4.19 -5.63 7.45
C SER A 374 3.25 -4.55 6.90
N HIS A 375 3.55 -3.28 7.21
CA HIS A 375 2.64 -2.18 6.93
C HIS A 375 2.61 -1.82 5.44
N GLY A 376 1.43 -2.02 4.84
CA GLY A 376 1.15 -1.78 3.44
C GLY A 376 -0.06 -0.87 3.21
N LEU A 377 -0.32 -0.64 1.94
CA LEU A 377 -1.51 0.05 1.42
C LEU A 377 -2.26 -0.87 0.48
N GLY A 378 -3.57 -0.99 0.64
CA GLY A 378 -4.47 -1.60 -0.34
C GLY A 378 -5.15 -0.53 -1.18
N GLN A 379 -4.64 -0.26 -2.38
CA GLN A 379 -5.18 0.77 -3.28
C GLN A 379 -6.28 0.21 -4.17
N SER A 380 -7.31 1.02 -4.43
CA SER A 380 -8.39 0.63 -5.33
C SER A 380 -7.93 0.60 -6.80
N GLY A 381 -8.68 -0.14 -7.62
CA GLY A 381 -8.47 -0.28 -9.06
C GLY A 381 -8.34 1.03 -9.83
N GLY A 382 -8.95 2.13 -9.36
CA GLY A 382 -8.77 3.46 -9.94
C GLY A 382 -9.28 3.57 -11.38
N GLY A 383 -10.28 2.77 -11.77
CA GLY A 383 -10.76 2.66 -13.16
C GLY A 383 -9.81 1.90 -14.07
N CYS A 384 -8.68 1.46 -13.55
CA CYS A 384 -7.76 0.64 -14.30
C CYS A 384 -8.31 -0.78 -14.39
N ALA A 385 -8.47 -1.16 -15.64
CA ALA A 385 -8.84 -2.43 -16.16
C ALA A 385 -7.84 -3.56 -15.86
N GLU A 386 -7.64 -3.93 -14.59
CA GLU A 386 -6.85 -5.09 -14.16
C GLU A 386 -7.75 -6.24 -13.70
N LEU A 387 -8.77 -6.53 -14.53
CA LEU A 387 -9.65 -7.67 -14.35
C LEU A 387 -8.94 -8.95 -14.82
N THR A 388 -9.41 -10.12 -14.40
CA THR A 388 -8.85 -11.42 -14.84
C THR A 388 -8.83 -11.57 -16.37
N THR A 389 -9.74 -10.90 -17.07
CA THR A 389 -9.82 -10.83 -18.53
C THR A 389 -8.80 -9.88 -19.17
N TRP A 390 -8.19 -8.99 -18.40
CA TRP A 390 -7.31 -7.92 -18.84
C TRP A 390 -5.91 -8.12 -18.28
N ALA A 391 -5.21 -9.09 -18.90
CA ALA A 391 -3.85 -9.50 -18.56
C ALA A 391 -2.78 -8.78 -19.41
N PRO A 392 -1.48 -8.87 -19.06
CA PRO A 392 -0.39 -8.45 -19.93
C PRO A 392 -0.57 -8.93 -21.37
N GLY A 393 -0.34 -8.03 -22.33
CA GLY A 393 -0.59 -8.24 -23.76
C GLY A 393 -2.00 -7.85 -24.25
N THR A 394 -2.95 -7.55 -23.35
CA THR A 394 -4.26 -6.99 -23.75
C THR A 394 -4.21 -5.47 -23.83
N LEU A 395 -4.95 -4.88 -24.79
CA LEU A 395 -5.00 -3.42 -24.94
C LEU A 395 -5.43 -2.71 -23.66
N MET A 396 -6.39 -3.31 -22.94
CA MET A 396 -6.94 -2.80 -21.69
C MET A 396 -5.89 -2.73 -20.57
N TYR A 397 -5.07 -3.76 -20.44
CA TYR A 397 -3.96 -3.75 -19.48
C TYR A 397 -2.84 -2.81 -19.91
N GLU A 398 -2.43 -2.87 -21.19
CA GLU A 398 -1.25 -2.17 -21.68
C GLU A 398 -1.42 -0.65 -21.78
N LEU A 399 -2.63 -0.19 -22.13
CA LEU A 399 -2.94 1.24 -22.20
C LEU A 399 -3.64 1.73 -20.93
N GLY A 400 -4.33 0.85 -20.18
CA GLY A 400 -4.83 1.13 -18.83
C GLY A 400 -5.56 2.47 -18.72
N THR A 401 -5.07 3.33 -17.84
CA THR A 401 -5.60 4.67 -17.59
C THR A 401 -5.59 5.60 -18.81
N LEU A 402 -4.78 5.34 -19.85
CA LEU A 402 -4.80 6.13 -21.10
C LEU A 402 -6.06 5.92 -21.92
N LEU A 403 -6.79 4.82 -21.72
CA LEU A 403 -8.03 4.59 -22.45
C LEU A 403 -9.21 5.37 -21.87
N CYS A 404 -9.11 5.83 -20.62
CA CYS A 404 -10.19 6.48 -19.86
C CYS A 404 -11.53 5.74 -20.03
N VAL A 405 -11.53 4.42 -19.81
CA VAL A 405 -12.73 3.57 -20.01
C VAL A 405 -13.80 3.89 -18.96
N ASP A 406 -13.37 4.18 -17.74
CA ASP A 406 -14.22 4.57 -16.62
C ASP A 406 -13.57 5.74 -15.88
N GLU A 407 -14.04 6.97 -16.15
CA GLU A 407 -13.57 8.19 -15.49
C GLU A 407 -13.97 8.25 -14.01
N GLU A 408 -15.08 7.60 -13.65
CA GLU A 408 -15.55 7.45 -12.27
C GLU A 408 -14.78 6.34 -11.53
N GLY A 409 -13.90 5.67 -12.27
CA GLY A 409 -12.91 4.71 -11.85
C GLY A 409 -12.13 5.05 -10.59
N LYS A 410 -11.75 6.32 -10.51
CA LYS A 410 -10.94 6.85 -9.42
C LYS A 410 -11.81 7.28 -8.26
N VAL A 411 -11.81 6.43 -7.24
CA VAL A 411 -12.49 6.72 -5.98
C VAL A 411 -11.59 7.59 -5.10
N PRO A 412 -12.08 8.73 -4.59
CA PRO A 412 -11.32 9.55 -3.64
C PRO A 412 -11.27 8.87 -2.27
N ASN A 413 -10.28 9.21 -1.45
CA ASN A 413 -10.18 8.71 -0.09
C ASN A 413 -10.97 9.56 0.91
N HIS A 414 -10.89 10.89 0.77
CA HIS A 414 -11.60 11.80 1.65
C HIS A 414 -13.11 11.71 1.41
N TRP A 415 -13.89 11.70 2.50
CA TRP A 415 -15.35 11.66 2.52
C TRP A 415 -15.98 10.34 2.00
N VAL A 416 -15.18 9.35 1.65
CA VAL A 416 -15.63 8.07 1.10
C VAL A 416 -15.03 6.91 1.90
N THR A 417 -15.75 6.44 2.91
CA THR A 417 -15.38 5.25 3.69
C THR A 417 -15.95 4.00 3.02
N ASP A 418 -15.09 3.11 2.53
CA ASP A 418 -15.49 1.88 1.85
C ASP A 418 -15.33 0.67 2.77
N ILE A 419 -16.39 0.41 3.52
CA ILE A 419 -16.45 -0.64 4.55
C ILE A 419 -16.22 -2.02 3.92
N GLU A 420 -16.81 -2.27 2.75
CA GLU A 420 -16.67 -3.54 2.05
C GLU A 420 -15.22 -3.76 1.62
N LYS A 421 -14.56 -2.75 1.04
CA LYS A 421 -13.13 -2.85 0.69
C LYS A 421 -12.26 -3.17 1.91
N ILE A 422 -12.49 -2.50 3.05
CA ILE A 422 -11.74 -2.75 4.30
C ILE A 422 -11.87 -4.22 4.72
N ILE A 423 -13.08 -4.79 4.63
CA ILE A 423 -13.35 -6.18 4.96
C ILE A 423 -12.70 -7.14 3.95
N GLN A 424 -12.86 -6.88 2.66
CA GLN A 424 -12.30 -7.71 1.59
C GLN A 424 -10.77 -7.77 1.64
N ASP A 425 -10.13 -6.63 1.90
CA ASP A 425 -8.68 -6.55 2.08
C ASP A 425 -8.21 -7.32 3.32
N CYS A 426 -8.99 -7.30 4.41
CA CYS A 426 -8.69 -8.06 5.62
C CYS A 426 -8.82 -9.56 5.38
N LEU A 427 -9.92 -9.98 4.76
CA LEU A 427 -10.19 -11.38 4.43
C LEU A 427 -9.12 -12.00 3.52
N VAL A 428 -8.69 -11.30 2.46
CA VAL A 428 -7.68 -11.86 1.57
C VAL A 428 -6.30 -11.93 2.22
N LEU A 429 -6.08 -11.27 3.35
CA LEU A 429 -4.81 -11.28 4.07
C LEU A 429 -4.86 -12.06 5.39
N CYS A 430 -5.91 -12.86 5.62
CA CYS A 430 -6.07 -13.69 6.80
C CYS A 430 -6.53 -15.12 6.46
N PRO A 431 -6.02 -16.16 7.15
CA PRO A 431 -6.57 -17.51 7.06
C PRO A 431 -8.02 -17.56 7.58
N ASP A 432 -8.84 -18.34 6.90
CA ASP A 432 -10.22 -18.58 7.32
C ASP A 432 -10.25 -19.53 8.52
N GLY A 433 -10.95 -19.16 9.59
CA GLY A 433 -10.97 -19.93 10.85
C GLY A 433 -9.81 -19.63 11.80
N GLY A 434 -8.97 -18.62 11.51
CA GLY A 434 -7.95 -18.13 12.42
C GLY A 434 -6.64 -18.93 12.36
N LEU A 435 -5.83 -18.85 13.43
CA LEU A 435 -4.47 -19.39 13.43
C LEU A 435 -4.39 -20.88 13.79
N GLN A 436 -5.44 -21.46 14.37
CA GLN A 436 -5.43 -22.86 14.78
C GLN A 436 -5.32 -23.82 13.59
N ASP A 437 -6.00 -23.50 12.48
CA ASP A 437 -6.02 -24.30 11.24
C ASP A 437 -5.24 -23.64 10.10
N ALA A 438 -4.42 -22.64 10.42
CA ALA A 438 -3.60 -21.93 9.45
C ALA A 438 -2.49 -22.82 8.89
N LEU A 439 -2.22 -22.65 7.60
CA LEU A 439 -1.06 -23.26 6.95
C LEU A 439 0.24 -22.57 7.42
N PRO A 440 1.37 -23.30 7.48
CA PRO A 440 2.65 -22.72 7.88
C PRO A 440 3.01 -21.45 7.09
N GLY A 441 3.23 -20.35 7.80
CA GLY A 441 3.58 -19.04 7.22
C GLY A 441 2.41 -18.08 7.03
N GLU A 442 1.15 -18.55 7.16
CA GLU A 442 0.00 -17.65 7.21
C GLU A 442 -0.02 -16.86 8.52
N VAL A 443 -0.46 -15.60 8.44
CA VAL A 443 -0.55 -14.68 9.59
C VAL A 443 -1.82 -13.82 9.49
N LEU A 444 -2.08 -13.05 10.55
CA LEU A 444 -3.22 -12.15 10.63
C LEU A 444 -2.82 -10.70 10.32
N HIS A 445 -3.67 -10.01 9.55
CA HIS A 445 -3.54 -8.60 9.25
C HIS A 445 -4.83 -7.88 9.59
N ASP A 446 -4.72 -6.74 10.28
CA ASP A 446 -5.84 -5.81 10.35
C ASP A 446 -5.79 -4.81 9.21
N VAL A 447 -6.97 -4.28 8.88
CA VAL A 447 -7.15 -3.32 7.81
C VAL A 447 -8.05 -2.19 8.28
N GLY A 448 -7.76 -0.97 7.86
CA GLY A 448 -8.69 0.15 8.07
C GLY A 448 -8.54 1.28 7.08
N GLN A 449 -9.42 2.27 7.19
CA GLN A 449 -9.30 3.53 6.47
C GLN A 449 -9.30 4.72 7.43
N ASN A 450 -8.33 5.61 7.24
CA ASN A 450 -8.17 6.81 8.06
C ASN A 450 -9.27 7.85 7.76
N PRO A 451 -9.76 8.59 8.77
CA PRO A 451 -10.56 9.79 8.55
C PRO A 451 -9.73 10.88 7.84
N VAL A 452 -10.42 11.86 7.27
CA VAL A 452 -9.88 12.99 6.49
C VAL A 452 -8.72 13.68 7.22
N VAL A 453 -8.88 13.98 8.51
CA VAL A 453 -7.85 14.68 9.30
C VAL A 453 -6.54 13.86 9.43
N ALA A 454 -6.64 12.54 9.41
CA ALA A 454 -5.53 11.60 9.59
C ALA A 454 -4.95 11.10 8.27
N SER A 455 -5.50 11.54 7.14
CA SER A 455 -5.00 11.18 5.81
C SER A 455 -4.52 12.41 5.05
N SER A 456 -3.22 12.48 4.80
CA SER A 456 -2.63 13.46 3.88
C SER A 456 -2.93 13.16 2.41
N ILE A 457 -3.56 12.02 2.11
CA ILE A 457 -3.91 11.57 0.76
C ILE A 457 -5.42 11.61 0.58
N GLY A 458 -5.90 12.62 -0.13
CA GLY A 458 -7.34 12.81 -0.37
C GLY A 458 -7.87 12.22 -1.67
N LEU A 459 -7.06 12.19 -2.73
CA LEU A 459 -7.54 11.93 -4.08
C LEU A 459 -7.53 10.44 -4.48
N THR A 460 -6.84 9.59 -3.72
CA THR A 460 -6.70 8.17 -4.04
C THR A 460 -7.14 7.31 -2.87
N GLN A 461 -8.24 6.58 -3.03
CA GLN A 461 -8.75 5.64 -2.04
C GLN A 461 -7.73 4.54 -1.73
N HIS A 462 -7.50 4.33 -0.44
CA HIS A 462 -6.59 3.29 0.04
C HIS A 462 -6.95 2.84 1.45
N THR A 463 -6.68 1.58 1.73
CA THR A 463 -6.71 1.02 3.08
C THR A 463 -5.30 0.96 3.65
N GLN A 464 -5.20 0.94 4.97
CA GLN A 464 -3.99 0.75 5.75
C GLN A 464 -3.99 -0.69 6.25
N VAL A 465 -2.95 -1.45 5.93
CA VAL A 465 -2.86 -2.89 6.25
C VAL A 465 -1.66 -3.13 7.14
N MET A 466 -1.80 -3.78 8.29
CA MET A 466 -0.64 -4.14 9.13
C MET A 466 -0.83 -5.49 9.79
N ARG A 467 0.28 -6.18 10.04
CA ARG A 467 0.26 -7.44 10.79
C ARG A 467 -0.23 -7.15 12.21
N ALA A 468 -1.39 -7.71 12.54
CA ALA A 468 -2.07 -7.53 13.80
C ALA A 468 -3.32 -8.39 13.89
N SER A 469 -3.76 -8.60 15.12
CA SER A 469 -5.02 -9.22 15.52
C SER A 469 -5.72 -8.37 16.58
N VAL A 470 -6.96 -8.72 16.90
CA VAL A 470 -7.70 -8.12 18.04
C VAL A 470 -6.88 -8.24 19.34
N GLN A 471 -6.17 -9.34 19.54
CA GLN A 471 -5.38 -9.61 20.74
C GLN A 471 -4.20 -8.62 20.91
N ASP A 472 -3.74 -7.98 19.84
CA ASP A 472 -2.67 -6.99 19.89
C ASP A 472 -3.15 -5.65 20.47
N PHE A 473 -4.46 -5.39 20.43
CA PHE A 473 -5.08 -4.12 20.79
C PHE A 473 -6.31 -4.34 21.69
N PRO A 474 -6.13 -4.37 23.04
CA PRO A 474 -7.21 -4.69 23.97
C PRO A 474 -8.49 -3.87 23.80
N LEU A 475 -8.39 -2.61 23.37
CA LEU A 475 -9.55 -1.77 23.08
C LEU A 475 -10.47 -2.39 22.02
N MET A 476 -9.92 -3.09 21.03
CA MET A 476 -10.70 -3.74 19.97
C MET A 476 -11.42 -5.00 20.46
N ASP A 477 -11.05 -5.54 21.62
CA ASP A 477 -11.70 -6.70 22.26
C ASP A 477 -12.70 -6.30 23.35
N GLU A 478 -12.75 -5.02 23.75
CA GLU A 478 -13.68 -4.53 24.77
C GLU A 478 -15.14 -4.79 24.36
N GLN A 479 -15.95 -5.17 25.33
CA GLN A 479 -17.39 -5.40 25.20
C GLN A 479 -18.12 -4.70 26.35
N ASN A 480 -19.33 -4.23 26.09
CA ASN A 480 -20.21 -3.61 27.05
C ASN A 480 -21.48 -4.45 27.24
N CYS A 481 -22.32 -4.56 26.20
CA CYS A 481 -23.52 -5.39 26.24
C CYS A 481 -23.82 -5.95 24.84
N PRO A 482 -22.95 -6.82 24.32
CA PRO A 482 -23.07 -7.34 22.97
C PRO A 482 -24.37 -8.15 22.82
N GLN A 483 -25.06 -7.94 21.70
CA GLN A 483 -26.30 -8.64 21.37
C GLN A 483 -26.12 -9.41 20.07
N TRP A 484 -26.50 -10.69 20.06
CA TRP A 484 -26.49 -11.51 18.86
C TRP A 484 -27.68 -11.18 17.94
N PHE A 485 -27.39 -11.02 16.65
CA PHE A 485 -28.38 -10.81 15.60
C PHE A 485 -28.29 -11.93 14.57
N ASP A 486 -29.24 -12.87 14.62
CA ASP A 486 -29.26 -14.06 13.74
C ASP A 486 -29.16 -13.70 12.26
N ARG A 487 -29.93 -12.71 11.79
CA ARG A 487 -29.93 -12.26 10.39
C ARG A 487 -28.57 -11.74 9.92
N LEU A 488 -27.80 -11.14 10.83
CA LEU A 488 -26.49 -10.59 10.52
C LEU A 488 -25.36 -11.60 10.77
N HIS A 489 -25.68 -12.70 11.47
CA HIS A 489 -24.68 -13.63 12.01
C HIS A 489 -23.57 -12.90 12.77
N ALA A 490 -23.94 -11.92 13.59
CA ALA A 490 -23.00 -11.05 14.28
C ALA A 490 -23.47 -10.66 15.67
N TRP A 491 -22.52 -10.48 16.58
CA TRP A 491 -22.71 -9.74 17.82
C TRP A 491 -22.51 -8.26 17.53
N LEU A 492 -23.52 -7.45 17.82
CA LEU A 492 -23.42 -5.99 17.76
C LEU A 492 -23.29 -5.42 19.17
N ASP A 493 -22.39 -4.46 19.34
CA ASP A 493 -22.16 -3.77 20.61
C ASP A 493 -21.85 -2.29 20.37
N THR A 494 -22.13 -1.48 21.37
CA THR A 494 -21.77 -0.06 21.39
C THR A 494 -20.84 0.21 22.57
N VAL A 495 -19.55 0.23 22.29
CA VAL A 495 -18.48 0.29 23.28
C VAL A 495 -18.10 1.73 23.53
N GLN A 496 -18.39 2.23 24.73
CA GLN A 496 -18.00 3.58 25.14
C GLN A 496 -16.53 3.59 25.56
N VAL A 497 -15.74 4.43 24.91
CA VAL A 497 -14.31 4.59 25.18
C VAL A 497 -14.06 5.80 26.07
N GLY A 498 -14.61 6.94 25.71
CA GLY A 498 -14.43 8.19 26.44
C GLY A 498 -15.34 8.32 27.66
N THR A 499 -15.22 9.45 28.34
CA THR A 499 -16.11 9.81 29.45
C THR A 499 -17.47 10.30 28.96
N SER A 500 -17.55 10.78 27.72
CA SER A 500 -18.80 11.13 27.03
C SER A 500 -19.44 9.90 26.37
N GLU A 501 -20.76 9.85 26.37
CA GLU A 501 -21.51 8.80 25.65
C GLU A 501 -21.26 8.81 24.13
N ASP A 502 -20.95 9.98 23.57
CA ASP A 502 -20.64 10.17 22.14
C ASP A 502 -19.19 9.78 21.78
N ALA A 503 -18.38 9.40 22.76
CA ALA A 503 -17.02 8.94 22.58
C ALA A 503 -16.97 7.40 22.55
N PHE A 504 -17.44 6.81 21.45
CA PHE A 504 -17.66 5.36 21.33
C PHE A 504 -17.28 4.83 19.94
N PHE A 505 -17.30 3.50 19.82
CA PHE A 505 -17.38 2.83 18.54
C PHE A 505 -18.47 1.76 18.56
N ILE A 506 -18.96 1.42 17.38
CA ILE A 506 -19.90 0.32 17.15
C ILE A 506 -19.06 -0.87 16.72
N SER A 507 -19.18 -1.98 17.46
CA SER A 507 -18.47 -3.22 17.18
C SER A 507 -19.42 -4.23 16.57
N ALA A 508 -19.01 -4.84 15.46
CA ALA A 508 -19.65 -6.02 14.89
C ALA A 508 -18.66 -7.18 14.90
N ARG A 509 -18.88 -8.16 15.77
CA ARG A 509 -18.08 -9.39 15.85
C ARG A 509 -18.79 -10.53 15.12
N THR A 510 -18.14 -11.15 14.15
CA THR A 510 -18.75 -12.16 13.29
C THR A 510 -17.72 -13.14 12.70
N PRO A 511 -18.10 -14.40 12.43
CA PRO A 511 -17.29 -15.31 11.61
C PRO A 511 -17.43 -15.06 10.10
N VAL A 512 -18.41 -14.27 9.66
CA VAL A 512 -18.75 -14.04 8.23
C VAL A 512 -18.81 -12.53 7.90
N PRO A 513 -17.68 -11.82 7.97
CA PRO A 513 -17.65 -10.35 7.85
C PRO A 513 -18.09 -9.83 6.46
N ASP A 514 -17.96 -10.65 5.42
CA ASP A 514 -18.41 -10.40 4.04
C ASP A 514 -19.87 -10.80 3.79
N GLY A 515 -20.60 -11.24 4.81
CA GLY A 515 -22.02 -11.56 4.69
C GLY A 515 -22.83 -10.33 4.26
N ARG A 516 -23.56 -10.43 3.13
CA ARG A 516 -24.37 -9.34 2.58
C ARG A 516 -25.26 -8.62 3.62
N PRO A 517 -25.99 -9.31 4.53
CA PRO A 517 -26.80 -8.62 5.53
C PRO A 517 -25.99 -7.69 6.46
N LEU A 518 -24.78 -8.12 6.86
CA LEU A 518 -23.91 -7.32 7.71
C LEU A 518 -23.31 -6.13 6.95
N LEU A 519 -22.83 -6.36 5.71
CA LEU A 519 -22.34 -5.29 4.84
C LEU A 519 -23.41 -4.22 4.60
N GLU A 520 -24.64 -4.66 4.32
CA GLU A 520 -25.80 -3.77 4.16
C GLU A 520 -26.08 -2.98 5.44
N PHE A 521 -26.08 -3.64 6.59
CA PHE A 521 -26.27 -2.99 7.88
C PHE A 521 -25.22 -1.90 8.14
N LEU A 522 -23.94 -2.23 8.03
CA LEU A 522 -22.83 -1.30 8.30
C LEU A 522 -22.81 -0.13 7.31
N THR A 523 -23.05 -0.41 6.03
CA THR A 523 -23.12 0.63 4.98
C THR A 523 -24.28 1.59 5.25
N ASN A 524 -25.47 1.05 5.57
CA ASN A 524 -26.65 1.86 5.83
C ASN A 524 -26.55 2.65 7.14
N LEU A 525 -25.87 2.12 8.15
CA LEU A 525 -25.55 2.83 9.39
C LEU A 525 -24.67 4.05 9.12
N ARG A 526 -23.59 3.89 8.33
CA ARG A 526 -22.77 5.02 7.87
C ARG A 526 -23.60 6.06 7.12
N LEU A 527 -24.45 5.62 6.18
CA LEU A 527 -25.31 6.54 5.42
C LEU A 527 -26.34 7.23 6.32
N HIS A 528 -26.85 6.56 7.35
CA HIS A 528 -27.75 7.15 8.34
C HIS A 528 -27.07 8.28 9.11
N PHE A 529 -25.83 8.07 9.56
CA PHE A 529 -25.00 9.13 10.15
C PHE A 529 -24.81 10.32 9.20
N LEU A 530 -24.45 10.07 7.94
CA LEU A 530 -24.27 11.12 6.93
C LEU A 530 -25.56 11.91 6.64
N ARG A 531 -26.73 11.26 6.69
CA ARG A 531 -28.03 11.94 6.54
C ARG A 531 -28.30 12.92 7.69
N VAL A 532 -27.89 12.57 8.91
CA VAL A 532 -28.12 13.39 10.11
C VAL A 532 -27.09 14.51 10.23
N PHE A 533 -25.80 14.19 10.03
CA PHE A 533 -24.70 15.11 10.35
C PHE A 533 -24.03 15.75 9.12
N GLY A 534 -24.35 15.31 7.90
CA GLY A 534 -23.72 15.82 6.69
C GLY A 534 -22.20 15.66 6.71
N GLN A 535 -21.47 16.71 6.32
CA GLN A 535 -19.99 16.73 6.30
C GLN A 535 -19.35 17.08 7.65
N THR A 536 -20.12 17.10 8.75
CA THR A 536 -19.56 17.33 10.10
C THR A 536 -19.12 16.04 10.79
N ILE A 537 -19.44 14.88 10.20
CA ILE A 537 -19.06 13.56 10.67
C ILE A 537 -18.13 12.88 9.66
N ASP A 538 -17.18 12.13 10.20
CA ASP A 538 -16.33 11.20 9.47
C ASP A 538 -16.24 9.88 10.25
N PHE A 539 -15.52 8.90 9.72
CA PHE A 539 -15.48 7.56 10.29
C PHE A 539 -14.06 7.00 10.29
N ASN A 540 -13.67 6.45 11.44
CA ASN A 540 -12.59 5.45 11.47
C ASN A 540 -13.24 4.07 11.41
N VAL A 541 -13.02 3.36 10.31
CA VAL A 541 -13.50 1.98 10.13
C VAL A 541 -12.30 1.06 10.03
N THR A 542 -12.33 -0.01 10.82
CA THR A 542 -11.28 -1.01 10.88
C THR A 542 -11.89 -2.41 10.97
N CYS A 543 -11.21 -3.40 10.41
CA CYS A 543 -11.56 -4.81 10.49
C CYS A 543 -10.36 -5.58 11.05
N HIS A 544 -10.56 -6.24 12.19
CA HIS A 544 -9.53 -6.93 12.95
C HIS A 544 -9.86 -8.42 13.02
N PRO A 545 -8.97 -9.31 12.55
CA PRO A 545 -9.15 -10.74 12.75
C PRO A 545 -8.84 -11.13 14.21
N THR A 546 -9.51 -12.16 14.72
CA THR A 546 -9.14 -12.82 15.97
C THR A 546 -8.31 -14.07 15.70
N VAL A 547 -7.50 -14.48 16.67
CA VAL A 547 -6.78 -15.77 16.59
C VAL A 547 -7.72 -16.98 16.42
N GLY A 548 -8.99 -16.85 16.83
CA GLY A 548 -10.02 -17.90 16.73
C GLY A 548 -10.84 -17.87 15.45
N GLY A 549 -10.54 -16.98 14.50
CA GLY A 549 -11.19 -16.97 13.17
C GLY A 549 -12.44 -16.12 13.04
N GLU A 550 -12.80 -15.38 14.10
CA GLU A 550 -13.80 -14.32 14.00
C GLU A 550 -13.15 -13.01 13.52
N TYR A 551 -13.98 -12.06 13.12
CA TYR A 551 -13.58 -10.72 12.74
C TYR A 551 -14.35 -9.72 13.58
N VAL A 552 -13.66 -8.67 14.02
CA VAL A 552 -14.23 -7.52 14.72
C VAL A 552 -14.14 -6.31 13.81
N ILE A 553 -15.30 -5.83 13.34
CA ILE A 553 -15.41 -4.63 12.53
C ILE A 553 -15.83 -3.49 13.46
N ASN A 554 -14.97 -2.48 13.58
CA ASN A 554 -15.22 -1.31 14.41
C ASN A 554 -15.51 -0.10 13.53
N LEU A 555 -16.64 0.56 13.77
CA LEU A 555 -17.03 1.82 13.16
C LEU A 555 -17.11 2.88 14.27
N ALA A 556 -16.12 3.77 14.31
CA ALA A 556 -16.10 4.90 15.22
C ALA A 556 -16.58 6.17 14.48
N PRO A 557 -17.76 6.72 14.81
CA PRO A 557 -18.17 8.03 14.31
C PRO A 557 -17.32 9.12 14.99
N VAL A 558 -16.67 9.95 14.19
CA VAL A 558 -15.80 11.03 14.67
C VAL A 558 -16.20 12.37 14.09
N ALA A 559 -15.96 13.45 14.82
CA ALA A 559 -16.13 14.79 14.29
C ALA A 559 -15.07 15.08 13.20
N CYS A 560 -15.43 15.91 12.21
CA CYS A 560 -14.49 16.38 11.21
C CYS A 560 -13.53 17.43 11.82
N ILE A 561 -12.44 16.94 12.40
CA ILE A 561 -11.40 17.77 13.02
C ILE A 561 -10.73 18.66 11.97
N GLN A 562 -10.51 19.92 12.33
CA GLN A 562 -9.90 20.94 11.47
C GLN A 562 -8.44 21.18 11.86
N ARG A 563 -7.57 21.24 10.85
CA ARG A 563 -6.17 21.65 11.02
C ARG A 563 -6.07 23.17 10.98
N MET A 564 -5.53 23.77 12.04
CA MET A 564 -5.37 25.21 12.18
C MET A 564 -3.89 25.58 12.25
N ARG A 565 -3.48 26.68 11.61
CA ARG A 565 -2.10 27.16 11.72
C ARG A 565 -1.88 27.86 13.06
N VAL A 566 -0.77 27.58 13.73
CA VAL A 566 -0.36 28.21 14.98
C VAL A 566 1.13 28.60 14.93
N PRO A 567 1.65 29.43 15.84
CA PRO A 567 3.07 29.71 15.89
C PRO A 567 3.91 28.43 16.01
N LYS A 568 5.09 28.43 15.39
CA LYS A 568 5.97 27.27 15.35
C LYS A 568 6.34 26.81 16.76
N GLY A 569 6.06 25.55 17.07
CA GLY A 569 6.35 24.95 18.37
C GLY A 569 5.18 25.01 19.37
N GLU A 570 4.10 25.72 19.05
CA GLU A 570 2.90 25.80 19.89
C GLU A 570 1.81 24.78 19.49
N GLY A 571 1.95 24.13 18.33
CA GLY A 571 0.99 23.15 17.83
C GLY A 571 1.20 21.74 18.37
N CYS A 572 0.25 20.86 18.08
CA CYS A 572 0.33 19.43 18.39
C CYS A 572 1.66 18.84 17.88
N MET A 573 2.34 18.03 18.70
CA MET A 573 3.66 17.45 18.40
C MET A 573 4.79 18.48 18.15
N GLY A 574 4.62 19.71 18.65
CA GLY A 574 5.55 20.83 18.45
C GLY A 574 5.57 21.38 17.03
N LEU A 575 4.47 21.16 16.28
CA LEU A 575 4.35 21.58 14.88
C LEU A 575 3.85 23.03 14.76
N ASP A 576 3.83 23.57 13.55
CA ASP A 576 3.27 24.90 13.22
C ASP A 576 1.76 24.85 12.91
N PHE A 577 1.11 23.79 13.36
CA PHE A 577 -0.33 23.61 13.27
C PHE A 577 -0.87 22.84 14.47
N ASP A 578 -2.10 23.15 14.82
CA ASP A 578 -2.88 22.51 15.86
C ASP A 578 -4.16 21.90 15.27
N PHE A 579 -4.89 21.14 16.07
CA PHE A 579 -6.13 20.51 15.67
C PHE A 579 -7.29 20.96 16.55
N HIS A 580 -8.42 21.27 15.90
CA HIS A 580 -9.61 21.79 16.55
C HIS A 580 -10.81 20.92 16.21
N ASN A 581 -11.55 20.51 17.23
CA ASN A 581 -12.86 19.91 17.05
C ASN A 581 -13.93 21.02 17.02
N PRO A 582 -14.49 21.38 15.86
CA PRO A 582 -15.48 22.45 15.75
C PRO A 582 -16.79 22.17 16.48
N GLU A 583 -17.10 20.90 16.77
CA GLU A 583 -18.36 20.50 17.38
C GLU A 583 -18.41 20.72 18.89
N ILE A 584 -17.23 20.81 19.52
CA ILE A 584 -17.10 21.01 20.98
C ILE A 584 -16.26 22.24 21.31
N GLY A 585 -15.63 22.89 20.31
CA GLY A 585 -14.87 24.12 20.47
C GLY A 585 -13.52 23.94 21.18
N GLU A 586 -12.95 22.73 21.15
CA GLU A 586 -11.75 22.37 21.92
C GLU A 586 -10.55 22.13 20.99
N ARG A 587 -9.34 22.37 21.50
CA ARG A 587 -8.07 22.06 20.79
C ARG A 587 -7.38 20.84 21.37
N VAL A 588 -6.64 20.12 20.54
CA VAL A 588 -5.88 18.92 20.98
C VAL A 588 -4.81 19.26 22.00
N THR A 589 -4.17 20.43 21.90
CA THR A 589 -3.16 20.93 22.86
C THR A 589 -3.76 21.19 24.24
N GLU A 590 -4.95 21.77 24.30
CA GLU A 590 -5.70 22.01 25.55
C GLU A 590 -6.07 20.69 26.26
N LYS A 591 -6.26 19.62 25.49
CA LYS A 591 -6.55 18.27 26.00
C LYS A 591 -5.34 17.46 26.39
N ARG A 592 -4.13 17.99 26.20
CA ARG A 592 -2.87 17.28 26.46
C ARG A 592 -2.91 15.90 25.79
N LEU A 593 -3.07 15.90 24.47
CA LEU A 593 -3.07 14.68 23.67
C LEU A 593 -1.80 14.62 22.79
N PRO A 594 -1.13 13.46 22.71
CA PRO A 594 0.06 13.29 21.88
C PRO A 594 -0.28 13.21 20.38
N VAL A 595 -1.54 12.88 20.06
CA VAL A 595 -2.08 12.70 18.71
C VAL A 595 -3.50 13.26 18.66
N ALA A 596 -3.96 13.68 17.49
CA ALA A 596 -5.23 14.39 17.34
C ALA A 596 -6.41 13.53 16.88
N SER A 597 -6.16 12.37 16.29
CA SER A 597 -7.17 11.60 15.55
C SER A 597 -7.38 10.21 16.11
N VAL A 598 -8.64 9.78 16.14
CA VAL A 598 -9.00 8.36 16.17
C VAL A 598 -8.89 7.86 14.72
N ASP A 599 -7.77 7.21 14.39
CA ASP A 599 -7.48 6.66 13.06
C ASP A 599 -7.06 5.18 13.13
N CYS A 600 -6.64 4.59 12.01
CA CYS A 600 -6.32 3.16 11.93
C CYS A 600 -5.13 2.73 12.81
N SER A 601 -4.31 3.67 13.28
CA SER A 601 -3.21 3.41 14.20
C SER A 601 -3.59 3.87 15.61
N HIS A 602 -3.87 5.16 15.77
CA HIS A 602 -4.05 5.78 17.08
C HIS A 602 -5.34 5.33 17.76
N GLY A 603 -6.42 5.14 16.98
CA GLY A 603 -7.76 4.79 17.48
C GLY A 603 -7.84 3.42 18.15
N LYS A 604 -6.86 2.55 17.91
CA LYS A 604 -6.73 1.22 18.53
C LYS A 604 -5.60 1.13 19.58
N GLY A 605 -4.89 2.23 19.84
CA GLY A 605 -3.81 2.27 20.84
C GLY A 605 -2.39 2.20 20.29
N ASN A 606 -2.15 2.30 18.99
CA ASN A 606 -0.79 2.39 18.45
C ASN A 606 -0.37 3.87 18.29
N ILE A 607 0.26 4.45 19.32
CA ILE A 607 0.51 5.89 19.49
C ILE A 607 1.94 6.28 19.13
N LEU A 608 2.12 7.20 18.19
CA LEU A 608 3.44 7.77 17.86
C LEU A 608 3.73 9.01 18.73
N ALA A 609 4.67 8.89 19.67
CA ALA A 609 5.05 9.99 20.55
C ALA A 609 6.21 10.82 19.97
N ALA A 610 6.02 12.13 19.77
CA ALA A 610 7.06 13.03 19.23
C ALA A 610 8.10 13.51 20.26
N SER A 611 7.83 13.34 21.55
CA SER A 611 8.66 13.81 22.66
C SER A 611 8.61 12.83 23.82
N GLU A 612 9.58 12.94 24.73
CA GLU A 612 9.62 12.18 25.97
C GLU A 612 8.38 12.48 26.86
N GLU A 613 7.93 13.74 26.90
CA GLU A 613 6.69 14.12 27.57
C GLU A 613 5.48 13.35 27.01
N TYR A 614 5.30 13.37 25.68
CA TYR A 614 4.21 12.65 25.03
C TYR A 614 4.35 11.12 25.14
N TRP A 615 5.58 10.62 25.23
CA TRP A 615 5.86 9.20 25.47
C TRP A 615 5.32 8.79 26.84
N HIS A 616 5.71 9.49 27.91
CA HIS A 616 5.21 9.21 29.25
C HIS A 616 3.70 9.38 29.36
N MET A 617 3.16 10.40 28.70
CA MET A 617 1.73 10.65 28.68
C MET A 617 0.95 9.52 27.98
N ALA A 618 1.47 8.99 26.88
CA ALA A 618 0.85 7.87 26.17
C ALA A 618 0.90 6.56 26.99
N LEU A 619 1.89 6.40 27.87
CA LEU A 619 1.97 5.24 28.77
C LEU A 619 0.89 5.21 29.85
N ASP A 620 0.07 6.26 29.99
CA ASP A 620 -1.14 6.25 30.83
C ASP A 620 -2.11 5.12 30.45
N GLY A 621 -2.08 4.64 29.20
CA GLY A 621 -2.90 3.52 28.74
C GLY A 621 -4.34 3.92 28.38
N ARG A 622 -5.33 3.15 28.85
CA ARG A 622 -6.75 3.33 28.53
C ARG A 622 -7.31 4.74 28.83
N PRO A 623 -6.93 5.45 29.92
CA PRO A 623 -7.29 6.84 30.13
C PRO A 623 -6.87 7.80 29.01
N MET A 624 -5.72 7.56 28.37
CA MET A 624 -5.29 8.35 27.22
C MET A 624 -6.21 8.13 26.01
N LEU A 625 -6.61 6.88 25.75
CA LEU A 625 -7.58 6.57 24.70
C LEU A 625 -8.95 7.20 24.98
N ALA A 626 -9.40 7.20 26.24
CA ALA A 626 -10.63 7.88 26.64
C ALA A 626 -10.59 9.38 26.29
N ARG A 627 -9.50 10.08 26.63
CA ARG A 627 -9.31 11.50 26.27
C ARG A 627 -9.28 11.71 24.75
N LEU A 628 -8.64 10.81 23.99
CA LEU A 628 -8.56 10.89 22.54
C LEU A 628 -9.94 10.74 21.89
N TYR A 629 -10.73 9.75 22.33
CA TYR A 629 -12.10 9.55 21.84
C TYR A 629 -13.02 10.68 22.29
N ASP A 630 -12.89 11.20 23.51
CA ASP A 630 -13.61 12.38 23.96
C ASP A 630 -13.30 13.57 23.03
N PHE A 631 -12.04 13.84 22.72
CA PHE A 631 -11.69 14.92 21.79
C PHE A 631 -12.26 14.72 20.38
N ASN A 632 -12.33 13.48 19.88
CA ASN A 632 -12.82 13.16 18.54
C ASN A 632 -14.35 12.98 18.45
N ARG A 633 -15.08 13.05 19.56
CA ARG A 633 -16.52 12.76 19.59
C ARG A 633 -17.33 13.71 18.70
N ARG A 634 -18.39 13.17 18.10
CA ARG A 634 -19.45 13.94 17.43
C ARG A 634 -20.68 13.99 18.36
N PRO A 635 -21.01 15.13 18.98
CA PRO A 635 -22.16 15.25 19.88
C PRO A 635 -23.47 14.79 19.23
N GLY A 636 -24.21 13.93 19.94
CA GLY A 636 -25.48 13.32 19.50
C GLY A 636 -25.33 12.08 18.64
N SER A 637 -24.11 11.67 18.26
CA SER A 637 -23.88 10.47 17.45
C SER A 637 -24.30 9.19 18.16
N ARG A 638 -24.21 9.13 19.50
CA ARG A 638 -24.67 7.98 20.29
C ARG A 638 -26.16 7.74 20.12
N SER A 639 -26.96 8.81 20.19
CA SER A 639 -28.41 8.72 20.02
C SER A 639 -28.81 8.18 18.63
N VAL A 640 -28.08 8.58 17.59
CA VAL A 640 -28.30 8.13 16.20
C VAL A 640 -27.95 6.65 16.06
N ALA A 641 -26.81 6.22 16.61
CA ALA A 641 -26.41 4.81 16.62
C ALA A 641 -27.46 3.92 17.29
N GLU A 642 -27.88 4.29 18.50
CA GLU A 642 -28.84 3.51 19.27
C GLU A 642 -30.23 3.48 18.64
N ALA A 643 -30.69 4.59 18.04
CA ALA A 643 -31.94 4.61 17.29
C ALA A 643 -31.89 3.63 16.11
N TYR A 644 -30.78 3.61 15.36
CA TYR A 644 -30.59 2.69 14.25
C TYR A 644 -30.53 1.21 14.70
N LEU A 645 -29.77 0.93 15.76
CA LEU A 645 -29.65 -0.41 16.35
C LEU A 645 -31.00 -0.93 16.88
N ARG A 646 -31.79 -0.07 17.55
CA ARG A 646 -33.15 -0.43 18.01
C ARG A 646 -34.08 -0.73 16.84
N GLY A 647 -34.01 0.04 15.75
CA GLY A 647 -34.79 -0.23 14.54
C GLY A 647 -34.45 -1.57 13.90
N ALA A 648 -33.15 -1.93 13.86
CA ALA A 648 -32.71 -3.25 13.40
C ALA A 648 -33.24 -4.39 14.30
N ALA A 649 -33.30 -4.17 15.62
CA ALA A 649 -33.85 -5.12 16.56
C ALA A 649 -35.39 -5.25 16.50
N GLN A 650 -36.14 -4.21 16.08
CA GLN A 650 -37.61 -4.27 16.00
C GLN A 650 -38.12 -5.03 14.77
N ASN A 651 -37.35 -5.07 13.69
CA ASN A 651 -37.60 -5.96 12.56
C ASN A 651 -37.49 -7.46 12.92
N ARG A 652 -37.07 -7.79 14.16
CA ARG A 652 -37.08 -9.13 14.78
C ARG A 652 -38.45 -9.57 15.31
N ALA A 653 -39.35 -8.62 15.62
CA ALA A 653 -40.63 -8.93 16.24
C ALA A 653 -41.77 -9.11 15.22
N ASN A 654 -41.56 -8.65 13.98
CA ASN A 654 -42.56 -8.64 12.91
C ASN A 654 -42.25 -9.63 11.78
N ALA A 655 -41.10 -10.29 11.82
CA ALA A 655 -40.71 -11.41 10.96
C ALA A 655 -40.59 -12.66 11.84
#